data_AF-A0A9P6XJ35-F1
#
_entry.id   AF-A0A9P6XJ35-F1
#
_cell.length_a   1.000
_cell.length_b   1.000
_cell.length_c   1.000
_cell.angle_alpha   90.00
_cell.angle_beta   90.00
_cell.angle_gamma   90.00
#
_symmetry.space_group_name_H-M   'P 1'
#
loop_
_entity.id
_entity.type
_entity.pdbx_description
1 polymer ?
#
loop_
_entity_poly.entity_id
_entity_poly.type
_entity_poly.pdbx_seq_one_letter_code
_entity_poly.pdbx_strand_id
1 'polypeptide(L)'
;MVNSYTPGENYSAQEGAFEGPEKLLEIWFSPSPEGMKDHQDLSSGEEEEEGVFRPDGLRVIPRPMLDKMLSLVKCTVLNMISNKEVDAYVLSESSMFVYPHKIILKTCGTTTLLYAVPRLLELARKYCGFEKVWRVFYSRKAFMFPERQVGPHRSWEEEIEFLEKYFDGGSSYKIGKELQDQWHLYLTKPLDDVLHKRNQKNPYLKSVMKEHEVRSGASTPATSDSEDPSPFGNAGHSYPDQTVEIHMTGLNQEKMKQFFYHNPEKTPAGLEGGVWVDKQTGIDQLYPEAQIDSYLFEPCGYSSNGLWQDRYFTFHVTPEPQCSYASFESNIPVEQSHAHEQRPIEALISRVLNVFDPTSFTVTYFTSHHQEHHSHSHMVHSMSVLNGYKRTNRILYEFDGYDLVYEPTLKVSRLAKYIIFIYVVISLVYATHHYFSIHHSSVDYKGSLNNNFIHNDESWSRKQQILQRLENIEKQKKLDKTTTWSMKGGKSLHTISHHFMSSKIFASSMGLDHVIPYYFKATKAHNTQDITLATLVTRDRFHVLSRLATNYQGPISAAIHVMDNKEKTKTIGELNRIYKSNPDMQAFVDVHLIVDKYDRQFNMWRNTAKLFTRTDYLMMLDVDFHLCTDFRKSIWENAELAAKLKSGKTAFVVPAFEYLDQKDGLDWRTFPTEKKKVLKEVEEAKLDSFHSAWVSGHGATNYTRWYSTNQAYPVTEYEYSYEPYVIYKKEGTPWCDERFIGYGANKAACLYEIFVSGVDFWVLPNDFLIHQSHKYANHDRTRERVHNKELYANYRTEVCLRYSRKYVIEGTWYTPAAENMKKVCTNIPKWKYLSGIPKAQREADAAAEAAAKAEQEKFLQEFSTYPEAEASAIEAEE
;
A
#
# COMPACT_ATOMS: atom_id res chain seq x y z
N MET A 1 11.79 11.02 -33.97
CA MET A 1 12.54 9.92 -34.65
C MET A 1 11.85 8.60 -34.32
N VAL A 2 11.14 8.01 -35.29
CA VAL A 2 10.45 6.72 -35.13
C VAL A 2 11.33 5.67 -35.80
N ASN A 3 12.04 4.87 -35.01
CA ASN A 3 12.83 3.76 -35.53
C ASN A 3 11.89 2.62 -35.94
N SER A 4 11.98 2.21 -37.20
CA SER A 4 11.35 1.01 -37.76
C SER A 4 12.04 -0.24 -37.21
N TYR A 5 11.33 -1.06 -36.43
CA TYR A 5 11.81 -2.38 -35.99
C TYR A 5 10.99 -3.50 -36.64
N THR A 6 11.68 -4.54 -37.08
CA THR A 6 11.16 -5.72 -37.77
C THR A 6 10.33 -6.63 -36.84
N PRO A 7 9.23 -7.25 -37.31
CA PRO A 7 8.44 -8.19 -36.52
C PRO A 7 9.18 -9.52 -36.33
N GLY A 8 9.27 -10.04 -35.10
CA GLY A 8 9.66 -11.43 -34.83
C GLY A 8 10.91 -11.69 -33.97
N GLU A 9 11.57 -10.68 -33.42
CA GLU A 9 12.60 -10.94 -32.39
C GLU A 9 11.92 -11.21 -31.04
N ASN A 10 12.13 -12.40 -30.45
CA ASN A 10 11.69 -12.71 -29.08
C ASN A 10 12.40 -11.79 -28.08
N TYR A 11 11.80 -10.63 -27.80
CA TYR A 11 12.38 -9.53 -27.02
C TYR A 11 12.75 -9.93 -25.57
N SER A 12 12.12 -10.97 -25.03
CA SER A 12 12.21 -11.37 -23.62
C SER A 12 13.42 -12.27 -23.29
N ALA A 13 13.97 -12.98 -24.28
CA ALA A 13 14.95 -14.06 -24.06
C ALA A 13 16.42 -13.58 -24.01
N GLN A 14 16.71 -12.32 -24.38
CA GLN A 14 18.09 -11.80 -24.46
C GLN A 14 18.79 -11.68 -23.09
N GLU A 15 18.07 -11.79 -21.96
CA GLU A 15 18.60 -11.60 -20.60
C GLU A 15 18.61 -12.87 -19.72
N GLY A 16 18.58 -14.07 -20.32
CA GLY A 16 18.90 -15.35 -19.67
C GLY A 16 17.83 -15.97 -18.74
N ALA A 17 16.75 -15.26 -18.42
CA ALA A 17 15.59 -15.80 -17.70
C ALA A 17 14.30 -15.10 -18.17
N PHE A 18 13.29 -15.89 -18.53
CA PHE A 18 12.01 -15.43 -19.03
C PHE A 18 10.99 -15.29 -17.88
N GLU A 19 10.20 -14.23 -17.88
CA GLU A 19 9.13 -14.03 -16.90
C GLU A 19 7.88 -14.83 -17.32
N GLY A 20 7.69 -16.00 -16.71
CA GLY A 20 6.51 -16.84 -16.93
C GLY A 20 5.19 -16.24 -16.43
N PRO A 21 5.10 -15.70 -15.18
CA PRO A 21 3.85 -15.14 -14.65
C PRO A 21 3.20 -14.11 -15.55
N GLU A 22 1.95 -14.38 -15.89
CA GLU A 22 1.21 -13.64 -16.92
C GLU A 22 0.41 -12.47 -16.34
N LYS A 23 0.09 -11.53 -17.22
CA LYS A 23 -0.83 -10.43 -17.00
C LYS A 23 -2.10 -10.73 -17.79
N LEU A 24 -3.26 -10.68 -17.15
CA LEU A 24 -4.55 -10.98 -17.76
C LEU A 24 -5.44 -9.74 -17.69
N LEU A 25 -5.93 -9.29 -18.84
CA LEU A 25 -6.88 -8.19 -18.98
C LEU A 25 -8.14 -8.71 -19.68
N GLU A 26 -9.28 -8.55 -19.03
CA GLU A 26 -10.59 -8.89 -19.57
C GLU A 26 -11.51 -7.66 -19.49
N ILE A 27 -12.00 -7.20 -20.65
CA ILE A 27 -12.87 -6.02 -20.76
C ILE A 27 -14.17 -6.44 -21.42
N TRP A 28 -15.27 -6.20 -20.71
CA TRP A 28 -16.63 -6.47 -21.15
C TRP A 28 -17.31 -5.15 -21.49
N PHE A 29 -17.83 -5.05 -22.71
CA PHE A 29 -18.63 -3.92 -23.17
C PHE A 29 -20.13 -4.16 -22.93
N SER A 30 -20.56 -5.40 -22.74
CA SER A 30 -21.94 -5.75 -22.41
C SER A 30 -21.97 -7.07 -21.62
N PRO A 31 -22.99 -7.33 -20.78
CA PRO A 31 -23.11 -8.59 -20.04
C PRO A 31 -23.27 -9.84 -20.90
N SER A 32 -23.77 -9.73 -22.13
CA SER A 32 -23.90 -10.86 -23.06
C SER A 32 -23.92 -10.37 -24.52
N PRO A 33 -23.74 -11.26 -25.52
CA PRO A 33 -23.92 -10.90 -26.92
C PRO A 33 -25.30 -10.31 -27.22
N GLU A 34 -26.36 -10.84 -26.60
CA GLU A 34 -27.75 -10.40 -26.81
C GLU A 34 -28.02 -9.04 -26.17
N GLY A 35 -27.37 -8.75 -25.03
CA GLY A 35 -27.51 -7.49 -24.30
C GLY A 35 -26.75 -6.31 -24.92
N MET A 36 -25.96 -6.52 -25.99
CA MET A 36 -25.14 -5.46 -26.59
C MET A 36 -25.97 -4.29 -27.09
N LYS A 37 -27.10 -4.58 -27.75
CA LYS A 37 -27.95 -3.55 -28.37
C LYS A 37 -28.53 -2.60 -27.33
N ASP A 38 -29.09 -3.16 -26.26
CA ASP A 38 -29.75 -2.40 -25.20
C ASP A 38 -28.74 -1.67 -24.31
N HIS A 39 -27.62 -2.32 -23.98
CA HIS A 39 -26.60 -1.72 -23.11
C HIS A 39 -25.84 -0.56 -23.78
N GLN A 40 -25.59 -0.67 -25.09
CA GLN A 40 -24.85 0.34 -25.87
C GLN A 40 -25.75 1.37 -26.54
N ASP A 41 -27.06 1.34 -26.32
CA ASP A 41 -28.04 2.26 -26.92
C ASP A 41 -27.98 2.30 -28.48
N LEU A 42 -27.68 1.16 -29.12
CA LEU A 42 -27.43 1.10 -30.58
C LEU A 42 -28.73 0.98 -31.39
N SER A 43 -28.88 1.82 -32.42
CA SER A 43 -30.04 1.81 -33.32
C SER A 43 -29.88 0.79 -34.46
N SER A 44 -31.00 0.23 -34.95
CA SER A 44 -31.00 -0.63 -36.14
C SER A 44 -31.10 0.23 -37.39
N GLY A 45 -29.98 0.41 -38.09
CA GLY A 45 -29.92 1.08 -39.39
C GLY A 45 -29.22 0.19 -40.42
N GLU A 46 -29.72 0.17 -41.64
CA GLU A 46 -29.01 -0.32 -42.81
C GLU A 46 -28.26 0.89 -43.41
N GLU A 47 -26.94 0.77 -43.63
CA GLU A 47 -26.00 1.74 -44.23
C GLU A 47 -25.07 2.57 -43.30
N GLU A 48 -23.95 3.01 -43.88
CA GLU A 48 -22.64 3.36 -43.31
C GLU A 48 -22.59 4.67 -42.48
N GLU A 49 -23.35 4.80 -41.39
CA GLU A 49 -23.21 5.91 -40.42
C GLU A 49 -22.75 5.45 -39.01
N GLU A 50 -22.14 6.36 -38.23
CA GLU A 50 -21.76 6.15 -36.83
C GLU A 50 -23.02 5.82 -35.98
N GLY A 51 -23.01 4.70 -35.23
CA GLY A 51 -24.12 4.30 -34.34
C GLY A 51 -24.97 3.09 -34.79
N VAL A 52 -24.53 2.34 -35.80
CA VAL A 52 -25.22 1.13 -36.31
C VAL A 52 -24.84 -0.13 -35.52
N PHE A 53 -25.85 -0.88 -35.06
CA PHE A 53 -25.66 -2.18 -34.38
C PHE A 53 -25.06 -3.25 -35.31
N ARG A 54 -23.89 -3.79 -34.94
CA ARG A 54 -23.25 -4.92 -35.63
C ARG A 54 -23.28 -6.17 -34.75
N PRO A 55 -23.95 -7.26 -35.16
CA PRO A 55 -24.08 -8.48 -34.34
C PRO A 55 -22.74 -9.11 -33.95
N ASP A 56 -21.72 -8.99 -34.80
CA ASP A 56 -20.39 -9.54 -34.57
C ASP A 56 -19.54 -8.70 -33.59
N GLY A 57 -20.02 -7.52 -33.19
CA GLY A 57 -19.39 -6.67 -32.16
C GLY A 57 -17.90 -6.42 -32.41
N LEU A 58 -17.06 -6.66 -31.40
CA LEU A 58 -15.59 -6.48 -31.49
C LEU A 58 -14.93 -7.30 -32.59
N ARG A 59 -15.55 -8.38 -33.08
CA ARG A 59 -14.99 -9.23 -34.14
C ARG A 59 -14.99 -8.55 -35.51
N VAL A 60 -15.70 -7.42 -35.65
CA VAL A 60 -15.67 -6.58 -36.86
C VAL A 60 -14.35 -5.78 -36.96
N ILE A 61 -13.59 -5.65 -35.87
CA ILE A 61 -12.33 -4.91 -35.87
C ILE A 61 -11.36 -5.57 -36.86
N PRO A 62 -10.86 -4.85 -37.89
CA PRO A 62 -9.99 -5.44 -38.89
C PRO A 62 -8.71 -6.00 -38.28
N ARG A 63 -8.30 -7.19 -38.71
CA ARG A 63 -7.05 -7.83 -38.27
C ARG A 63 -5.82 -6.92 -38.27
N PRO A 64 -5.55 -6.09 -39.31
CA PRO A 64 -4.42 -5.15 -39.28
C PRO A 64 -4.47 -4.12 -38.15
N MET A 65 -5.66 -3.79 -37.63
CA MET A 65 -5.80 -2.90 -36.46
C MET A 65 -5.50 -3.63 -35.15
N LEU A 66 -5.92 -4.90 -35.04
CA LEU A 66 -5.54 -5.76 -33.92
C LEU A 66 -4.03 -5.99 -33.89
N ASP A 67 -3.40 -6.26 -35.04
CA ASP A 67 -1.94 -6.41 -35.13
C ASP A 67 -1.20 -5.14 -34.69
N LYS A 68 -1.69 -3.95 -35.11
CA LYS A 68 -1.15 -2.66 -34.64
C LYS A 68 -1.31 -2.48 -33.13
N MET A 69 -2.46 -2.83 -32.56
CA MET A 69 -2.68 -2.78 -31.11
C MET A 69 -1.71 -3.71 -30.37
N LEU A 70 -1.56 -4.95 -30.83
CA LEU A 70 -0.65 -5.94 -30.25
C LEU A 70 0.81 -5.50 -30.36
N SER A 71 1.19 -4.81 -31.43
CA SER A 71 2.55 -4.27 -31.58
C SER A 71 2.92 -3.23 -30.52
N LEU A 72 1.94 -2.48 -29.99
CA LEU A 72 2.17 -1.52 -28.89
C LEU A 72 2.60 -2.22 -27.59
N VAL A 73 2.15 -3.46 -27.39
CA VAL A 73 2.46 -4.27 -26.21
C VAL A 73 3.54 -5.32 -26.50
N LYS A 74 4.21 -5.22 -27.65
CA LYS A 74 5.28 -6.10 -28.14
C LYS A 74 4.85 -7.56 -28.39
N CYS A 75 3.60 -7.75 -28.82
CA CYS A 75 3.08 -9.05 -29.22
C CYS A 75 2.82 -9.12 -30.73
N THR A 76 2.99 -10.29 -31.32
CA THR A 76 2.57 -10.60 -32.70
C THR A 76 1.69 -11.83 -32.70
N VAL A 77 0.69 -11.88 -33.59
CA VAL A 77 -0.11 -13.09 -33.76
C VAL A 77 0.66 -14.14 -34.55
N LEU A 78 0.72 -15.37 -34.03
CA LEU A 78 1.32 -16.52 -34.69
C LEU A 78 0.28 -17.27 -35.53
N ASN A 79 -0.87 -17.58 -34.92
CA ASN A 79 -1.97 -18.26 -35.57
C ASN A 79 -3.32 -17.87 -34.96
N MET A 80 -4.41 -18.22 -35.64
CA MET A 80 -5.77 -17.92 -35.20
C MET A 80 -6.71 -19.06 -35.57
N ILE A 81 -7.53 -19.47 -34.60
CA ILE A 81 -8.72 -20.30 -34.82
C ILE A 81 -9.97 -19.48 -34.49
N SER A 82 -11.07 -19.78 -35.17
CA SER A 82 -12.31 -19.01 -35.05
C SER A 82 -13.50 -19.97 -35.14
N ASN A 83 -14.53 -19.68 -34.36
CA ASN A 83 -15.83 -20.33 -34.48
C ASN A 83 -16.97 -19.30 -34.55
N LYS A 84 -18.22 -19.73 -34.36
CA LYS A 84 -19.38 -18.82 -34.46
C LYS A 84 -19.38 -17.72 -33.39
N GLU A 85 -18.77 -17.95 -32.23
CA GLU A 85 -18.90 -17.11 -31.05
C GLU A 85 -17.59 -16.37 -30.67
N VAL A 86 -16.42 -16.93 -31.00
CA VAL A 86 -15.12 -16.40 -30.54
C VAL A 86 -14.01 -16.60 -31.57
N ASP A 87 -13.12 -15.61 -31.65
CA ASP A 87 -11.84 -15.69 -32.34
C ASP A 87 -10.71 -15.82 -31.31
N ALA A 88 -9.92 -16.90 -31.38
CA ALA A 88 -8.79 -17.15 -30.51
C ALA A 88 -7.47 -17.01 -31.27
N TYR A 89 -6.56 -16.21 -30.73
CA TYR A 89 -5.29 -15.85 -31.32
C TYR A 89 -4.16 -16.36 -30.43
N VAL A 90 -3.31 -17.24 -30.96
CA VAL A 90 -2.04 -17.60 -30.31
C VAL A 90 -1.04 -16.50 -30.63
N LEU A 91 -0.44 -15.89 -29.60
CA LEU A 91 0.50 -14.80 -29.72
C LEU A 91 1.94 -15.28 -29.50
N SER A 92 2.91 -14.45 -29.91
CA SER A 92 4.32 -14.65 -29.59
C SER A 92 4.59 -14.70 -28.09
N GLU A 93 3.79 -14.00 -27.30
CA GLU A 93 3.97 -13.81 -25.85
C GLU A 93 2.62 -14.00 -25.11
N SER A 94 1.93 -15.13 -25.36
CA SER A 94 0.65 -15.62 -24.74
C SER A 94 -0.56 -15.64 -25.69
N SER A 95 -1.75 -15.12 -25.32
CA SER A 95 -3.01 -15.35 -26.05
C SER A 95 -3.99 -14.17 -26.04
N MET A 96 -4.87 -14.13 -27.04
CA MET A 96 -5.99 -13.16 -27.10
C MET A 96 -7.28 -13.85 -27.57
N PHE A 97 -8.41 -13.57 -26.93
CA PHE A 97 -9.74 -14.06 -27.28
C PHE A 97 -10.69 -12.88 -27.52
N VAL A 98 -11.33 -12.86 -28.69
CA VAL A 98 -12.24 -11.78 -29.10
C VAL A 98 -13.65 -12.34 -29.26
N TYR A 99 -14.55 -11.89 -28.40
CA TYR A 99 -15.99 -12.14 -28.47
C TYR A 99 -16.71 -10.89 -29.00
N PRO A 100 -17.97 -10.98 -29.42
CA PRO A 100 -18.74 -9.79 -29.81
C PRO A 100 -18.80 -8.72 -28.71
N HIS A 101 -18.99 -9.14 -27.45
CA HIS A 101 -19.26 -8.25 -26.31
C HIS A 101 -18.06 -8.07 -25.36
N LYS A 102 -17.01 -8.88 -25.47
CA LYS A 102 -15.84 -8.83 -24.57
C LYS A 102 -14.55 -9.25 -25.25
N ILE A 103 -13.43 -8.84 -24.68
CA ILE A 103 -12.10 -9.23 -25.12
C ILE A 103 -11.25 -9.63 -23.92
N ILE A 104 -10.46 -10.69 -24.11
CA ILE A 104 -9.52 -11.22 -23.13
C ILE A 104 -8.14 -11.18 -23.77
N LEU A 105 -7.21 -10.48 -23.15
CA LEU A 105 -5.84 -10.36 -23.60
C LEU A 105 -4.91 -10.76 -22.46
N LYS A 106 -4.10 -11.78 -22.72
CA LYS A 106 -3.13 -12.33 -21.80
C LYS A 106 -1.74 -12.18 -22.37
N THR A 107 -0.79 -11.68 -21.57
CA THR A 107 0.60 -11.52 -22.01
C THR A 107 1.61 -11.91 -20.93
N CYS A 108 2.74 -12.47 -21.35
CA CYS A 108 3.85 -12.87 -20.46
C CYS A 108 5.13 -12.04 -20.74
N GLY A 109 6.24 -12.39 -20.09
CA GLY A 109 7.51 -11.69 -20.28
C GLY A 109 7.49 -10.25 -19.73
N THR A 110 8.18 -9.35 -20.44
CA THR A 110 8.25 -7.91 -20.13
C THR A 110 7.28 -7.07 -20.95
N THR A 111 6.27 -7.73 -21.55
CA THR A 111 5.19 -7.07 -22.30
C THR A 111 4.44 -6.05 -21.44
N THR A 112 4.04 -4.96 -22.08
CA THR A 112 3.37 -3.82 -21.42
C THR A 112 1.86 -3.82 -21.70
N LEU A 113 1.19 -4.89 -21.29
CA LEU A 113 -0.24 -5.17 -21.55
C LEU A 113 -1.16 -3.96 -21.44
N LEU A 114 -1.02 -3.16 -20.38
CA LEU A 114 -1.94 -2.06 -20.10
C LEU A 114 -1.88 -0.94 -21.15
N TYR A 115 -0.79 -0.79 -21.92
CA TYR A 115 -0.76 0.14 -23.04
C TYR A 115 -1.69 -0.25 -24.21
N ALA A 116 -2.25 -1.46 -24.23
CA ALA A 116 -3.30 -1.83 -25.17
C ALA A 116 -4.64 -1.15 -24.85
N VAL A 117 -4.93 -0.83 -23.58
CA VAL A 117 -6.24 -0.32 -23.12
C VAL A 117 -6.73 0.89 -23.93
N PRO A 118 -5.94 1.98 -24.11
CA PRO A 118 -6.44 3.17 -24.80
C PRO A 118 -6.76 2.88 -26.27
N ARG A 119 -5.89 2.09 -26.91
CA ARG A 119 -6.06 1.70 -28.31
C ARG A 119 -7.26 0.77 -28.49
N LEU A 120 -7.48 -0.15 -27.56
CA LEU A 120 -8.61 -1.07 -27.57
C LEU A 120 -9.95 -0.31 -27.44
N LEU A 121 -10.05 0.63 -26.50
CA LEU A 121 -11.24 1.46 -26.31
C LEU A 121 -11.53 2.32 -27.55
N GLU A 122 -10.48 2.88 -28.18
CA GLU A 122 -10.61 3.62 -29.44
C GLU A 122 -11.16 2.73 -30.57
N LEU A 123 -10.65 1.51 -30.72
CA LEU A 123 -11.09 0.55 -31.75
C LEU A 123 -12.54 0.10 -31.50
N ALA A 124 -12.90 -0.22 -30.26
CA ALA A 124 -14.26 -0.61 -29.88
C ALA A 124 -15.27 0.51 -30.19
N ARG A 125 -14.93 1.77 -29.86
CA ARG A 125 -15.76 2.92 -30.21
C ARG A 125 -15.89 3.10 -31.72
N LYS A 126 -14.75 3.08 -32.44
CA LYS A 126 -14.71 3.37 -33.89
C LYS A 126 -15.40 2.32 -34.74
N TYR A 127 -15.21 1.03 -34.45
CA TYR A 127 -15.69 -0.07 -35.31
C TYR A 127 -17.01 -0.68 -34.82
N CYS A 128 -17.33 -0.54 -33.54
CA CYS A 128 -18.48 -1.19 -32.92
C CYS A 128 -19.48 -0.20 -32.31
N GLY A 129 -19.14 1.10 -32.21
CA GLY A 129 -19.98 2.10 -31.55
C GLY A 129 -20.04 1.94 -30.03
N PHE A 130 -19.13 1.18 -29.43
CA PHE A 130 -19.15 0.95 -27.98
C PHE A 130 -18.59 2.16 -27.23
N GLU A 131 -19.48 2.88 -26.53
CA GLU A 131 -19.10 4.04 -25.70
C GLU A 131 -18.92 3.68 -24.23
N LYS A 132 -19.57 2.59 -23.79
CA LYS A 132 -19.62 2.18 -22.39
C LYS A 132 -18.86 0.87 -22.18
N VAL A 133 -18.16 0.77 -21.05
CA VAL A 133 -17.58 -0.48 -20.57
C VAL A 133 -18.45 -0.98 -19.41
N TRP A 134 -18.96 -2.20 -19.55
CA TRP A 134 -19.79 -2.83 -18.53
C TRP A 134 -18.97 -3.26 -17.33
N ARG A 135 -17.84 -3.95 -17.57
CA ARG A 135 -16.98 -4.50 -16.52
C ARG A 135 -15.55 -4.72 -16.99
N VAL A 136 -14.60 -4.54 -16.08
CA VAL A 136 -13.17 -4.82 -16.32
C VAL A 136 -12.66 -5.76 -15.24
N PHE A 137 -11.82 -6.71 -15.64
CA PHE A 137 -10.98 -7.51 -14.76
C PHE A 137 -9.53 -7.39 -15.23
N TYR A 138 -8.64 -7.06 -14.31
CA TYR A 138 -7.20 -7.12 -14.54
C TYR A 138 -6.56 -7.93 -13.42
N SER A 139 -5.88 -9.02 -13.74
CA SER A 139 -5.26 -9.87 -12.75
C SER A 139 -3.88 -10.34 -13.16
N ARG A 140 -3.08 -10.71 -12.17
CA ARG A 140 -1.80 -11.39 -12.37
C ARG A 140 -1.32 -12.06 -11.09
N LYS A 141 -0.53 -13.12 -11.25
CA LYS A 141 0.30 -13.63 -10.15
C LYS A 141 1.48 -12.67 -9.92
N ALA A 142 2.05 -12.70 -8.71
CA ALA A 142 3.31 -12.03 -8.42
C ALA A 142 4.40 -12.49 -9.40
N PHE A 143 5.18 -11.53 -9.91
CA PHE A 143 6.28 -11.80 -10.82
C PHE A 143 7.42 -12.53 -10.10
N MET A 144 8.12 -13.40 -10.82
CA MET A 144 9.40 -13.98 -10.40
C MET A 144 10.52 -12.93 -10.46
N PHE A 145 10.48 -12.03 -11.45
CA PHE A 145 11.47 -10.96 -11.66
C PHE A 145 10.82 -9.56 -11.74
N PRO A 146 10.18 -9.06 -10.66
CA PRO A 146 9.51 -7.76 -10.68
C PRO A 146 10.39 -6.59 -11.16
N GLU A 147 11.69 -6.64 -10.89
CA GLU A 147 12.67 -5.62 -11.27
C GLU A 147 12.92 -5.52 -12.78
N ARG A 148 12.56 -6.55 -13.56
CA ARG A 148 12.69 -6.55 -15.03
C ARG A 148 11.47 -5.98 -15.75
N GLN A 149 10.37 -5.79 -15.02
CA GLN A 149 9.15 -5.27 -15.62
C GLN A 149 9.31 -3.80 -16.02
N VAL A 150 8.64 -3.40 -17.09
CA VAL A 150 8.67 -2.03 -17.62
C VAL A 150 7.34 -1.34 -17.29
N GLY A 151 7.38 -0.03 -17.03
CA GLY A 151 6.18 0.76 -16.73
C GLY A 151 5.12 0.62 -17.83
N PRO A 152 3.83 0.41 -17.48
CA PRO A 152 3.25 0.62 -16.15
C PRO A 152 3.27 -0.59 -15.19
N HIS A 153 4.08 -1.63 -15.45
CA HIS A 153 4.04 -2.90 -14.71
C HIS A 153 5.12 -3.07 -13.63
N ARG A 154 5.83 -2.00 -13.22
CA ARG A 154 6.92 -2.11 -12.23
C ARG A 154 6.40 -2.37 -10.82
N SER A 155 5.17 -1.97 -10.53
CA SER A 155 4.50 -2.25 -9.27
C SER A 155 3.00 -2.38 -9.48
N TRP A 156 2.32 -3.07 -8.55
CA TRP A 156 0.86 -3.20 -8.58
C TRP A 156 0.17 -1.83 -8.50
N GLU A 157 0.78 -0.90 -7.76
CA GLU A 157 0.27 0.45 -7.60
C GLU A 157 0.34 1.27 -8.90
N GLU A 158 1.41 1.11 -9.70
CA GLU A 158 1.52 1.75 -11.01
C GLU A 158 0.48 1.21 -12.00
N GLU A 159 0.18 -0.09 -11.94
CA GLU A 159 -0.86 -0.73 -12.76
C GLU A 159 -2.26 -0.22 -12.41
N ILE A 160 -2.56 -0.07 -11.12
CA ILE A 160 -3.82 0.53 -10.65
C ILE A 160 -3.93 1.99 -11.11
N GLU A 161 -2.89 2.80 -10.89
CA GLU A 161 -2.90 4.21 -11.29
C GLU A 161 -3.10 4.37 -12.80
N PHE A 162 -2.57 3.43 -13.60
CA PHE A 162 -2.82 3.40 -15.03
C PHE A 162 -4.28 3.07 -15.35
N LEU A 163 -4.86 2.04 -14.72
CA LEU A 163 -6.25 1.62 -14.95
C LEU A 163 -7.27 2.68 -14.51
N GLU A 164 -7.04 3.35 -13.38
CA GLU A 164 -7.89 4.42 -12.84
C GLU A 164 -7.95 5.67 -13.75
N LYS A 165 -7.05 5.81 -14.73
CA LYS A 165 -7.13 6.87 -15.75
C LYS A 165 -8.22 6.60 -16.79
N TYR A 166 -8.66 5.35 -16.95
CA TYR A 166 -9.59 4.92 -17.99
C TYR A 166 -10.91 4.37 -17.43
N PHE A 167 -10.90 3.85 -16.21
CA PHE A 167 -12.06 3.17 -15.62
C PHE A 167 -12.40 3.73 -14.25
N ASP A 168 -13.67 4.12 -14.07
CA ASP A 168 -14.22 4.58 -12.80
C ASP A 168 -14.70 3.41 -11.93
N GLY A 169 -14.71 3.61 -10.60
CA GLY A 169 -15.28 2.63 -9.66
C GLY A 169 -14.48 1.32 -9.52
N GLY A 170 -13.19 1.34 -9.89
CA GLY A 170 -12.27 0.21 -9.72
C GLY A 170 -12.00 -0.13 -8.25
N SER A 171 -11.90 -1.42 -7.97
CA SER A 171 -11.50 -1.98 -6.67
C SER A 171 -10.32 -2.92 -6.88
N SER A 172 -9.31 -2.84 -6.01
CA SER A 172 -8.10 -3.67 -6.11
C SER A 172 -7.86 -4.53 -4.87
N TYR A 173 -7.34 -5.73 -5.10
CA TYR A 173 -7.16 -6.78 -4.09
C TYR A 173 -5.81 -7.47 -4.29
N LYS A 174 -5.14 -7.79 -3.17
CA LYS A 174 -3.96 -8.67 -3.13
C LYS A 174 -4.30 -9.90 -2.31
N ILE A 175 -4.27 -11.07 -2.94
CA ILE A 175 -4.78 -12.32 -2.39
C ILE A 175 -3.61 -13.30 -2.24
N GLY A 176 -3.28 -13.66 -1.00
CA GLY A 176 -2.15 -14.56 -0.70
C GLY A 176 -1.34 -14.12 0.52
N LYS A 177 -0.65 -15.07 1.16
CA LYS A 177 0.05 -14.85 2.44
C LYS A 177 1.52 -14.44 2.27
N GLU A 178 2.21 -15.03 1.29
CA GLU A 178 3.64 -14.85 1.03
C GLU A 178 3.82 -14.01 -0.23
N LEU A 179 4.78 -13.06 -0.21
CA LEU A 179 5.00 -12.07 -1.27
C LEU A 179 5.21 -12.69 -2.66
N GLN A 180 5.79 -13.91 -2.73
CA GLN A 180 6.10 -14.60 -3.99
C GLN A 180 4.91 -15.40 -4.55
N ASP A 181 3.85 -15.60 -3.75
CA ASP A 181 2.64 -16.34 -4.11
C ASP A 181 1.38 -15.48 -3.90
N GLN A 182 1.49 -14.18 -4.12
CA GLN A 182 0.34 -13.28 -4.17
C GLN A 182 -0.27 -13.29 -5.56
N TRP A 183 -1.60 -13.24 -5.61
CA TRP A 183 -2.37 -13.00 -6.82
C TRP A 183 -3.09 -11.66 -6.68
N HIS A 184 -2.95 -10.82 -7.68
CA HIS A 184 -3.47 -9.46 -7.67
C HIS A 184 -4.67 -9.38 -8.60
N LEU A 185 -5.69 -8.63 -8.18
CA LEU A 185 -6.93 -8.43 -8.92
C LEU A 185 -7.37 -6.99 -8.84
N TYR A 186 -7.69 -6.40 -9.97
CA TYR A 186 -8.42 -5.16 -10.11
C TYR A 186 -9.73 -5.49 -10.85
N LEU A 187 -10.86 -5.03 -10.33
CA LEU A 187 -12.15 -5.14 -11.02
C LEU A 187 -12.99 -3.88 -10.87
N THR A 188 -13.85 -3.61 -11.84
CA THR A 188 -14.86 -2.56 -11.73
C THR A 188 -16.23 -3.12 -11.37
N LYS A 189 -17.09 -2.27 -10.81
CA LYS A 189 -18.50 -2.61 -10.63
C LYS A 189 -19.23 -2.61 -11.97
N PRO A 190 -20.24 -3.47 -12.17
CA PRO A 190 -21.15 -3.34 -13.30
C PRO A 190 -21.78 -1.93 -13.31
N LEU A 191 -21.68 -1.21 -14.42
CA LEU A 191 -22.46 0.02 -14.60
C LEU A 191 -23.91 -0.35 -14.95
N ASP A 192 -24.76 -0.48 -13.94
CA ASP A 192 -26.22 -0.57 -14.12
C ASP A 192 -26.81 0.81 -14.44
N ASP A 193 -26.55 1.35 -15.63
CA ASP A 193 -27.25 2.55 -16.10
C ASP A 193 -28.46 2.14 -16.96
N VAL A 194 -29.43 1.48 -16.31
CA VAL A 194 -30.76 1.21 -16.87
C VAL A 194 -31.81 2.03 -16.11
N LEU A 195 -32.30 3.07 -16.79
CA LEU A 195 -33.57 3.79 -16.56
C LEU A 195 -33.71 4.77 -15.38
N HIS A 196 -33.12 5.97 -15.48
CA HIS A 196 -33.68 7.16 -14.82
C HIS A 196 -33.72 8.42 -15.70
N LYS A 197 -34.36 8.33 -16.87
CA LYS A 197 -35.04 9.50 -17.51
C LYS A 197 -36.33 9.10 -18.22
N ARG A 198 -37.44 8.95 -17.46
CA ARG A 198 -38.76 9.46 -17.86
C ARG A 198 -39.78 9.45 -16.71
N ASN A 199 -40.03 10.66 -16.21
CA ASN A 199 -41.31 11.20 -15.73
C ASN A 199 -42.02 10.67 -14.46
N GLN A 200 -42.19 11.67 -13.56
CA GLN A 200 -43.36 11.98 -12.74
C GLN A 200 -43.43 11.48 -11.27
N LYS A 201 -43.20 12.46 -10.39
CA LYS A 201 -43.98 12.78 -9.16
C LYS A 201 -44.50 11.58 -8.35
N ASN A 202 -43.79 11.23 -7.28
CA ASN A 202 -44.45 10.67 -6.09
C ASN A 202 -43.75 11.14 -4.78
N PRO A 203 -44.40 11.93 -3.90
CA PRO A 203 -43.77 12.52 -2.71
C PRO A 203 -43.62 11.58 -1.49
N TYR A 204 -43.85 10.27 -1.62
CA TYR A 204 -44.07 9.39 -0.46
C TYR A 204 -42.87 8.58 0.06
N LEU A 205 -41.67 8.70 -0.53
CA LEU A 205 -40.49 7.94 -0.10
C LEU A 205 -39.45 8.76 0.70
N LYS A 206 -39.92 9.76 1.47
CA LYS A 206 -39.06 10.54 2.38
C LYS A 206 -39.26 10.26 3.87
N SER A 207 -40.10 9.28 4.26
CA SER A 207 -40.41 9.04 5.68
C SER A 207 -39.88 7.74 6.28
N VAL A 208 -39.09 6.91 5.58
CA VAL A 208 -38.73 5.56 6.09
C VAL A 208 -37.24 5.37 6.39
N MET A 209 -36.36 6.33 6.09
CA MET A 209 -34.92 6.23 6.45
C MET A 209 -34.56 7.04 7.69
N LYS A 210 -35.19 6.71 8.83
CA LYS A 210 -34.72 7.13 10.15
C LYS A 210 -34.65 5.90 11.05
N GLU A 211 -33.52 5.83 11.76
CA GLU A 211 -33.21 4.92 12.88
C GLU A 211 -32.79 3.50 12.48
N HIS A 212 -31.47 3.25 12.49
CA HIS A 212 -30.86 2.34 13.46
C HIS A 212 -29.32 2.45 13.37
N GLU A 213 -28.74 3.19 14.30
CA GLU A 213 -27.31 3.13 14.65
C GLU A 213 -27.11 2.14 15.82
N VAL A 214 -25.89 1.60 15.88
CA VAL A 214 -25.19 0.94 17.02
C VAL A 214 -25.41 -0.57 17.24
N ARG A 215 -24.40 -1.40 16.96
CA ARG A 215 -23.51 -2.01 17.98
C ARG A 215 -22.42 -2.94 17.41
N SER A 216 -21.26 -2.81 18.04
CA SER A 216 -20.01 -3.55 17.90
C SER A 216 -20.10 -5.04 18.31
N GLY A 217 -19.38 -5.88 17.58
CA GLY A 217 -18.54 -6.99 18.08
C GLY A 217 -19.22 -8.15 18.83
N ALA A 218 -19.37 -9.29 18.15
CA ALA A 218 -19.26 -10.63 18.75
C ALA A 218 -19.06 -11.70 17.66
N SER A 219 -18.05 -12.54 17.87
CA SER A 219 -17.91 -13.95 17.48
C SER A 219 -18.97 -14.55 16.53
N THR A 220 -18.49 -15.22 15.48
CA THR A 220 -19.21 -16.27 14.73
C THR A 220 -20.03 -17.18 15.65
N PRO A 221 -21.27 -17.47 15.24
CA PRO A 221 -21.75 -18.84 15.23
C PRO A 221 -22.18 -19.25 13.82
N ALA A 222 -21.87 -20.49 13.49
CA ALA A 222 -22.49 -21.23 12.41
C ALA A 222 -24.01 -21.38 12.65
N THR A 223 -24.75 -21.61 11.57
CA THR A 223 -26.18 -21.94 11.46
C THR A 223 -27.16 -20.77 11.54
N SER A 224 -27.58 -20.29 10.36
CA SER A 224 -28.96 -19.84 10.14
C SER A 224 -29.29 -20.01 8.65
N ASP A 225 -30.06 -21.04 8.35
CA ASP A 225 -30.92 -21.07 7.17
C ASP A 225 -31.90 -19.90 7.29
N SER A 226 -31.73 -18.89 6.46
CA SER A 226 -32.74 -17.85 6.24
C SER A 226 -32.71 -17.45 4.78
N GLU A 227 -33.77 -17.86 4.08
CA GLU A 227 -34.17 -17.31 2.79
C GLU A 227 -34.42 -15.81 2.93
N ASP A 228 -33.42 -15.00 2.65
CA ASP A 228 -33.57 -13.57 2.37
C ASP A 228 -32.70 -13.26 1.15
N PRO A 229 -33.27 -12.93 -0.03
CA PRO A 229 -32.46 -12.55 -1.18
C PRO A 229 -31.75 -11.24 -0.86
N SER A 230 -30.44 -11.19 -1.13
CA SER A 230 -29.64 -10.00 -0.86
C SER A 230 -30.27 -8.76 -1.52
N PRO A 231 -30.29 -7.59 -0.86
CA PRO A 231 -30.83 -6.35 -1.43
C PRO A 231 -29.97 -5.78 -2.57
N PHE A 232 -28.99 -6.54 -3.05
CA PHE A 232 -28.04 -6.21 -4.10
C PHE A 232 -28.03 -7.22 -5.26
N GLY A 233 -29.01 -8.13 -5.31
CA GLY A 233 -29.13 -9.10 -6.40
C GLY A 233 -29.54 -8.42 -7.71
N ASN A 234 -28.67 -8.51 -8.72
CA ASN A 234 -28.95 -8.14 -10.12
C ASN A 234 -30.27 -8.77 -10.59
N ALA A 235 -31.33 -7.97 -10.63
CA ALA A 235 -32.57 -8.34 -11.27
C ALA A 235 -32.39 -8.25 -12.79
N GLY A 236 -32.09 -9.38 -13.45
CA GLY A 236 -32.51 -9.58 -14.84
C GLY A 236 -31.46 -10.02 -15.86
N HIS A 237 -30.16 -10.02 -15.57
CA HIS A 237 -29.15 -10.39 -16.58
C HIS A 237 -28.00 -11.19 -15.94
N SER A 238 -27.99 -12.52 -16.13
CA SER A 238 -26.84 -13.34 -15.72
C SER A 238 -26.61 -14.46 -16.73
N TYR A 239 -25.65 -14.23 -17.64
CA TYR A 239 -25.02 -15.29 -18.41
C TYR A 239 -24.12 -16.07 -17.43
N PRO A 240 -24.29 -17.38 -17.24
CA PRO A 240 -23.48 -18.12 -16.27
C PRO A 240 -22.01 -18.08 -16.71
N ASP A 241 -21.17 -17.54 -15.83
CA ASP A 241 -19.75 -17.33 -16.10
C ASP A 241 -18.90 -17.96 -14.99
N GLN A 242 -17.86 -18.66 -15.39
CA GLN A 242 -16.91 -19.28 -14.48
C GLN A 242 -15.53 -19.33 -15.12
N THR A 243 -14.48 -19.03 -14.36
CA THR A 243 -13.09 -19.03 -14.83
C THR A 243 -12.22 -19.78 -13.82
N VAL A 244 -11.48 -20.77 -14.30
CA VAL A 244 -10.52 -21.55 -13.53
C VAL A 244 -9.12 -21.22 -14.02
N GLU A 245 -8.24 -20.75 -13.14
CA GLU A 245 -6.82 -20.60 -13.45
C GLU A 245 -5.97 -21.47 -12.52
N ILE A 246 -4.95 -22.11 -13.08
CA ILE A 246 -3.98 -22.94 -12.37
C ILE A 246 -2.59 -22.45 -12.73
N HIS A 247 -1.92 -21.79 -11.78
CA HIS A 247 -0.55 -21.30 -11.94
C HIS A 247 0.42 -22.26 -11.26
N MET A 248 1.44 -22.75 -11.98
CA MET A 248 2.31 -23.83 -11.55
C MET A 248 3.78 -23.40 -11.61
N THR A 249 4.56 -23.71 -10.56
CA THR A 249 5.99 -23.39 -10.49
C THR A 249 6.83 -24.59 -10.03
N GLY A 250 8.11 -24.58 -10.41
CA GLY A 250 9.04 -25.67 -10.14
C GLY A 250 8.57 -26.95 -10.80
N LEU A 251 8.47 -26.91 -12.12
CA LEU A 251 7.93 -28.00 -12.94
C LEU A 251 8.91 -29.17 -13.00
N ASN A 252 8.38 -30.38 -13.21
CA ASN A 252 9.21 -31.57 -13.31
C ASN A 252 10.05 -31.54 -14.60
N GLN A 253 11.37 -31.43 -14.45
CA GLN A 253 12.29 -31.23 -15.57
C GLN A 253 12.32 -32.39 -16.57
N GLU A 254 11.99 -33.62 -16.15
CA GLU A 254 11.86 -34.76 -17.07
C GLU A 254 10.64 -34.62 -17.97
N LYS A 255 9.54 -34.06 -17.44
CA LYS A 255 8.36 -33.73 -18.25
C LYS A 255 8.60 -32.51 -19.13
N MET A 256 9.39 -31.55 -18.63
CA MET A 256 9.67 -30.31 -19.36
C MET A 256 10.42 -30.54 -20.67
N LYS A 257 11.16 -31.66 -20.81
CA LYS A 257 11.83 -32.05 -22.06
C LYS A 257 10.88 -32.04 -23.27
N GLN A 258 9.61 -32.40 -23.08
CA GLN A 258 8.62 -32.41 -24.17
C GLN A 258 8.36 -31.01 -24.75
N PHE A 259 8.64 -29.94 -23.99
CA PHE A 259 8.42 -28.55 -24.38
C PHE A 259 9.70 -27.87 -24.90
N PHE A 260 10.77 -28.65 -25.16
CA PHE A 260 11.98 -28.19 -25.82
C PHE A 260 12.01 -28.67 -27.26
N TYR A 261 12.43 -27.78 -28.17
CA TYR A 261 12.79 -28.16 -29.51
C TYR A 261 14.12 -28.91 -29.49
N HIS A 262 14.10 -30.18 -29.89
CA HIS A 262 15.26 -31.08 -29.75
C HIS A 262 16.00 -31.35 -31.07
N ASN A 263 15.26 -31.56 -32.17
CA ASN A 263 15.85 -31.90 -33.45
C ASN A 263 14.86 -31.64 -34.60
N PRO A 264 15.23 -30.84 -35.63
CA PRO A 264 14.41 -30.60 -36.82
C PRO A 264 13.86 -31.87 -37.50
N GLU A 265 14.58 -33.00 -37.42
CA GLU A 265 14.17 -34.25 -38.07
C GLU A 265 13.13 -35.07 -37.28
N LYS A 266 12.93 -34.79 -35.98
CA LYS A 266 12.08 -35.62 -35.08
C LYS A 266 11.00 -34.84 -34.33
N THR A 267 11.23 -33.55 -34.09
CA THR A 267 10.30 -32.68 -33.39
C THR A 267 10.30 -31.35 -34.14
N PRO A 268 9.36 -31.10 -35.08
CA PRO A 268 9.30 -29.81 -35.78
C PRO A 268 8.94 -28.70 -34.79
N ALA A 269 9.34 -27.45 -35.07
CA ALA A 269 8.90 -26.29 -34.31
C ALA A 269 7.59 -25.71 -34.86
N GLY A 270 7.06 -24.66 -34.24
CA GLY A 270 5.83 -23.99 -34.66
C GLY A 270 4.59 -24.84 -34.45
N LEU A 271 3.65 -24.77 -35.39
CA LEU A 271 2.34 -25.43 -35.28
C LEU A 271 2.44 -26.96 -35.26
N GLU A 272 3.26 -27.54 -36.12
CA GLU A 272 3.46 -29.00 -36.15
C GLU A 272 4.07 -29.50 -34.83
N GLY A 273 5.00 -28.73 -34.27
CA GLY A 273 5.58 -29.00 -32.95
C GLY A 273 4.57 -28.91 -31.83
N GLY A 274 3.71 -27.90 -31.84
CA GLY A 274 2.63 -27.75 -30.87
C GLY A 274 1.71 -28.98 -30.85
N VAL A 275 1.24 -29.42 -32.02
CA VAL A 275 0.39 -30.62 -32.15
C VAL A 275 1.12 -31.89 -31.68
N TRP A 276 2.43 -31.98 -31.88
CA TRP A 276 3.22 -33.08 -31.34
C TRP A 276 3.23 -33.07 -29.81
N VAL A 277 3.47 -31.90 -29.19
CA VAL A 277 3.45 -31.74 -27.73
C VAL A 277 2.10 -32.13 -27.15
N ASP A 278 1.00 -31.71 -27.79
CA ASP A 278 -0.36 -32.02 -27.33
C ASP A 278 -0.54 -33.52 -27.13
N LYS A 279 -0.16 -34.31 -28.13
CA LYS A 279 -0.29 -35.77 -28.13
C LYS A 279 0.63 -36.47 -27.12
N GLN A 280 1.84 -35.93 -26.89
CA GLN A 280 2.78 -36.52 -25.93
C GLN A 280 2.39 -36.23 -24.48
N THR A 281 1.85 -35.05 -24.23
CA THR A 281 1.49 -34.56 -22.90
C THR A 281 0.08 -34.96 -22.49
N GLY A 282 -0.81 -35.20 -23.47
CA GLY A 282 -2.23 -35.47 -23.27
C GLY A 282 -3.08 -34.19 -23.12
N ILE A 283 -2.57 -33.03 -23.51
CA ILE A 283 -3.32 -31.77 -23.51
C ILE A 283 -4.55 -31.86 -24.43
N ASP A 284 -4.43 -32.57 -25.56
CA ASP A 284 -5.52 -32.85 -26.50
C ASP A 284 -6.67 -33.66 -25.89
N GLN A 285 -6.39 -34.41 -24.82
CA GLN A 285 -7.38 -35.24 -24.12
C GLN A 285 -8.05 -34.51 -22.96
N LEU A 286 -7.65 -33.29 -22.63
CA LEU A 286 -8.25 -32.51 -21.54
C LEU A 286 -9.70 -32.15 -21.87
N TYR A 287 -9.93 -31.74 -23.12
CA TYR A 287 -11.25 -31.45 -23.69
C TYR A 287 -11.34 -32.06 -25.10
N PRO A 288 -11.72 -33.34 -25.24
CA PRO A 288 -11.64 -34.06 -26.51
C PRO A 288 -12.46 -33.46 -27.66
N GLU A 289 -13.49 -32.67 -27.35
CA GLU A 289 -14.36 -32.00 -28.34
C GLU A 289 -13.88 -30.59 -28.69
N ALA A 290 -12.84 -30.08 -28.04
CA ALA A 290 -12.35 -28.73 -28.28
C ALA A 290 -11.45 -28.67 -29.52
N GLN A 291 -11.56 -27.59 -30.30
CA GLN A 291 -10.60 -27.28 -31.34
C GLN A 291 -9.37 -26.64 -30.70
N ILE A 292 -8.18 -27.21 -30.92
CA ILE A 292 -6.93 -26.73 -30.31
C ILE A 292 -6.01 -26.15 -31.38
N ASP A 293 -5.40 -25.01 -31.05
CA ASP A 293 -4.32 -24.36 -31.79
C ASP A 293 -3.10 -24.25 -30.89
N SER A 294 -2.02 -24.96 -31.23
CA SER A 294 -0.85 -25.12 -30.38
C SER A 294 0.42 -24.74 -31.12
N TYR A 295 1.36 -24.10 -30.43
CA TYR A 295 2.62 -23.63 -30.98
C TYR A 295 3.80 -23.99 -30.06
N LEU A 296 4.83 -24.62 -30.64
CA LEU A 296 6.11 -24.91 -29.97
C LEU A 296 7.16 -23.87 -30.40
N PHE A 297 7.74 -23.17 -29.44
CA PHE A 297 8.74 -22.12 -29.65
C PHE A 297 10.17 -22.68 -29.74
N GLU A 298 11.05 -21.97 -30.45
CA GLU A 298 12.49 -22.28 -30.51
C GLU A 298 13.30 -21.35 -29.59
N PRO A 299 14.26 -21.88 -28.80
CA PRO A 299 14.60 -23.30 -28.65
C PRO A 299 13.66 -24.08 -27.71
N CYS A 300 12.77 -23.41 -26.99
CA CYS A 300 11.80 -24.02 -26.09
C CYS A 300 10.65 -23.08 -25.75
N GLY A 301 9.60 -23.63 -25.14
CA GLY A 301 8.39 -22.90 -24.77
C GLY A 301 7.20 -23.38 -25.58
N TYR A 302 6.00 -23.29 -25.01
CA TYR A 302 4.78 -23.77 -25.67
C TYR A 302 3.60 -22.89 -25.29
N SER A 303 2.70 -22.68 -26.24
CA SER A 303 1.42 -22.02 -26.01
C SER A 303 0.31 -22.71 -26.79
N SER A 304 -0.88 -22.81 -26.22
CA SER A 304 -2.05 -23.29 -26.95
C SER A 304 -3.34 -22.62 -26.53
N ASN A 305 -4.28 -22.55 -27.47
CA ASN A 305 -5.64 -22.11 -27.28
C ASN A 305 -6.59 -23.22 -27.70
N GLY A 306 -7.58 -23.50 -26.86
CA GLY A 306 -8.66 -24.42 -27.17
C GLY A 306 -10.00 -23.70 -27.18
N LEU A 307 -10.87 -24.03 -28.15
CA LEU A 307 -12.24 -23.55 -28.23
C LEU A 307 -13.22 -24.71 -28.09
N TRP A 308 -14.14 -24.61 -27.12
CA TRP A 308 -15.25 -25.52 -26.92
C TRP A 308 -16.54 -24.71 -26.86
N GLN A 309 -17.31 -24.73 -27.95
CA GLN A 309 -18.50 -23.88 -28.11
C GLN A 309 -18.16 -22.39 -27.95
N ASP A 310 -18.85 -21.67 -27.05
CA ASP A 310 -18.61 -20.26 -26.70
C ASP A 310 -17.53 -20.09 -25.61
N ARG A 311 -16.79 -21.15 -25.29
CA ARG A 311 -15.83 -21.19 -24.19
C ARG A 311 -14.43 -21.52 -24.70
N TYR A 312 -13.43 -21.18 -23.89
CA TYR A 312 -12.02 -21.39 -24.21
C TYR A 312 -11.26 -22.04 -23.06
N PHE A 313 -10.12 -22.61 -23.41
CA PHE A 313 -9.02 -22.83 -22.48
C PHE A 313 -7.70 -22.40 -23.13
N THR A 314 -6.67 -22.19 -22.31
CA THR A 314 -5.34 -21.86 -22.80
C THR A 314 -4.24 -22.38 -21.89
N PHE A 315 -3.10 -22.72 -22.50
CA PHE A 315 -1.86 -23.09 -21.81
C PHE A 315 -0.70 -22.20 -22.23
N HIS A 316 0.15 -21.83 -21.27
CA HIS A 316 1.43 -21.18 -21.52
C HIS A 316 2.51 -21.83 -20.67
N VAL A 317 3.64 -22.18 -21.28
CA VAL A 317 4.70 -22.98 -20.64
C VAL A 317 6.07 -22.37 -20.91
N THR A 318 6.75 -22.04 -19.81
CA THR A 318 8.17 -21.65 -19.74
C THR A 318 8.92 -22.82 -19.10
N PRO A 319 9.55 -23.71 -19.89
CA PRO A 319 10.09 -24.98 -19.38
C PRO A 319 11.46 -24.87 -18.70
N GLU A 320 12.14 -23.73 -18.80
CA GLU A 320 13.51 -23.55 -18.33
C GLU A 320 13.67 -23.80 -16.82
N PRO A 321 14.67 -24.59 -16.37
CA PRO A 321 14.80 -25.00 -14.97
C PRO A 321 14.87 -23.84 -13.97
N GLN A 322 15.53 -22.74 -14.34
CA GLN A 322 15.76 -21.58 -13.47
C GLN A 322 14.51 -20.74 -13.21
N CYS A 323 13.51 -20.82 -14.10
CA CYS A 323 12.28 -20.01 -14.04
C CYS A 323 11.04 -20.81 -14.48
N SER A 324 11.05 -22.14 -14.25
CA SER A 324 10.01 -23.02 -14.79
C SER A 324 8.62 -22.63 -14.30
N TYR A 325 7.73 -22.35 -15.25
CA TYR A 325 6.39 -21.84 -15.03
C TYR A 325 5.42 -22.42 -16.06
N ALA A 326 4.23 -22.78 -15.62
CA ALA A 326 3.13 -23.10 -16.51
C ALA A 326 1.83 -22.52 -15.97
N SER A 327 0.98 -22.05 -16.87
CA SER A 327 -0.37 -21.61 -16.56
C SER A 327 -1.39 -22.39 -17.37
N PHE A 328 -2.52 -22.63 -16.76
CA PHE A 328 -3.74 -23.10 -17.39
C PHE A 328 -4.87 -22.14 -17.02
N GLU A 329 -5.69 -21.78 -18.00
CA GLU A 329 -6.89 -20.98 -17.78
C GLU A 329 -8.03 -21.55 -18.63
N SER A 330 -9.24 -21.59 -18.08
CA SER A 330 -10.42 -22.07 -18.80
C SER A 330 -11.69 -21.47 -18.25
N ASN A 331 -12.61 -21.08 -19.15
CA ASN A 331 -13.98 -20.73 -18.77
C ASN A 331 -15.01 -21.82 -19.11
N ILE A 332 -14.56 -23.02 -19.51
CA ILE A 332 -15.41 -24.15 -19.85
C ILE A 332 -16.10 -24.71 -18.59
N PRO A 333 -17.45 -24.78 -18.53
CA PRO A 333 -18.20 -25.36 -17.42
C PRO A 333 -17.65 -26.72 -16.99
N VAL A 334 -17.08 -26.78 -15.78
CA VAL A 334 -16.38 -27.97 -15.31
C VAL A 334 -17.36 -29.13 -15.10
N GLU A 335 -18.54 -28.82 -14.57
CA GLU A 335 -19.62 -29.79 -14.35
C GLU A 335 -20.18 -30.38 -15.65
N GLN A 336 -20.13 -29.64 -16.76
CA GLN A 336 -20.59 -30.15 -18.06
C GLN A 336 -19.50 -30.97 -18.75
N SER A 337 -18.29 -30.41 -18.83
CA SER A 337 -17.16 -31.05 -19.51
C SER A 337 -16.66 -32.33 -18.82
N HIS A 338 -16.80 -32.43 -17.50
CA HIS A 338 -16.33 -33.55 -16.70
C HIS A 338 -17.47 -34.25 -15.93
N ALA A 339 -18.70 -34.18 -16.44
CA ALA A 339 -19.90 -34.76 -15.81
C ALA A 339 -19.80 -36.27 -15.48
N HIS A 340 -18.91 -37.01 -16.15
CA HIS A 340 -18.67 -38.43 -15.94
C HIS A 340 -17.83 -38.73 -14.68
N GLU A 341 -17.18 -37.72 -14.11
CA GLU A 341 -16.34 -37.85 -12.92
C GLU A 341 -17.15 -37.59 -11.65
N GLN A 342 -16.87 -38.33 -10.57
CA GLN A 342 -17.53 -38.09 -9.28
C GLN A 342 -17.19 -36.72 -8.67
N ARG A 343 -16.02 -36.16 -9.03
CA ARG A 343 -15.53 -34.86 -8.58
C ARG A 343 -14.90 -34.10 -9.77
N PRO A 344 -15.74 -33.43 -10.58
CA PRO A 344 -15.31 -32.83 -11.85
C PRO A 344 -14.13 -31.86 -11.74
N ILE A 345 -14.16 -30.93 -10.78
CA ILE A 345 -13.07 -29.95 -10.58
C ILE A 345 -11.76 -30.58 -10.08
N GLU A 346 -11.84 -31.58 -9.20
CA GLU A 346 -10.65 -32.29 -8.73
C GLU A 346 -10.03 -33.13 -9.86
N ALA A 347 -10.87 -33.70 -10.73
CA ALA A 347 -10.42 -34.43 -11.92
C ALA A 347 -9.71 -33.50 -12.92
N LEU A 348 -10.29 -32.34 -13.22
CA LEU A 348 -9.67 -31.33 -14.10
C LEU A 348 -8.30 -30.89 -13.55
N ILE A 349 -8.24 -30.46 -12.28
CA ILE A 349 -7.00 -30.03 -11.64
C ILE A 349 -5.98 -31.17 -11.66
N SER A 350 -6.38 -32.40 -11.34
CA SER A 350 -5.47 -33.56 -11.35
C SER A 350 -4.93 -33.85 -12.74
N ARG A 351 -5.76 -33.77 -13.80
CA ARG A 351 -5.33 -33.95 -15.19
C ARG A 351 -4.31 -32.88 -15.59
N VAL A 352 -4.56 -31.61 -15.27
CA VAL A 352 -3.61 -30.50 -15.54
C VAL A 352 -2.30 -30.71 -14.77
N LEU A 353 -2.36 -31.02 -13.47
CA LEU A 353 -1.15 -31.26 -12.66
C LEU A 353 -0.36 -32.48 -13.14
N ASN A 354 -1.01 -33.48 -13.73
CA ASN A 354 -0.34 -34.64 -14.31
C ASN A 354 0.47 -34.30 -15.56
N VAL A 355 0.19 -33.20 -16.25
CA VAL A 355 1.02 -32.74 -17.38
C VAL A 355 2.37 -32.23 -16.89
N PHE A 356 2.39 -31.44 -15.80
CA PHE A 356 3.58 -30.69 -15.39
C PHE A 356 4.29 -31.23 -14.13
N ASP A 357 3.56 -31.93 -13.26
CA ASP A 357 4.00 -32.41 -11.94
C ASP A 357 4.76 -31.37 -11.10
N PRO A 358 4.15 -30.21 -10.80
CA PRO A 358 4.83 -29.06 -10.20
C PRO A 358 5.17 -29.27 -8.72
N THR A 359 6.14 -28.50 -8.22
CA THR A 359 6.43 -28.44 -6.77
C THR A 359 5.42 -27.61 -6.00
N SER A 360 4.91 -26.54 -6.62
CA SER A 360 3.86 -25.71 -6.06
C SER A 360 2.90 -25.23 -7.15
N PHE A 361 1.64 -25.02 -6.77
CA PHE A 361 0.67 -24.42 -7.67
C PHE A 361 -0.37 -23.63 -6.89
N THR A 362 -1.11 -22.80 -7.62
CA THR A 362 -2.17 -21.96 -7.11
C THR A 362 -3.38 -22.11 -8.00
N VAL A 363 -4.56 -22.28 -7.41
CA VAL A 363 -5.84 -22.32 -8.13
C VAL A 363 -6.65 -21.09 -7.79
N THR A 364 -7.12 -20.39 -8.82
CA THR A 364 -8.19 -19.39 -8.74
C THR A 364 -9.43 -19.98 -9.40
N TYR A 365 -10.57 -19.90 -8.72
CA TYR A 365 -11.85 -20.32 -9.25
C TYR A 365 -12.85 -19.18 -9.07
N PHE A 366 -13.22 -18.53 -10.17
CA PHE A 366 -14.22 -17.49 -10.26
C PHE A 366 -15.55 -18.08 -10.73
N THR A 367 -16.66 -17.72 -10.10
CA THR A 367 -18.00 -18.11 -10.56
C THR A 367 -19.00 -16.99 -10.31
N SER A 368 -19.89 -16.74 -11.27
CA SER A 368 -20.98 -15.77 -11.14
C SER A 368 -22.10 -16.29 -10.21
N HIS A 369 -22.80 -15.41 -9.51
CA HIS A 369 -23.97 -15.77 -8.70
C HIS A 369 -25.16 -16.10 -9.61
N HIS A 370 -25.69 -17.32 -9.55
CA HIS A 370 -26.87 -17.75 -10.32
C HIS A 370 -27.94 -18.34 -9.40
N GLN A 371 -29.21 -17.97 -9.62
CA GLN A 371 -30.35 -18.24 -8.73
C GLN A 371 -30.71 -19.73 -8.51
N GLU A 372 -30.06 -20.67 -9.20
CA GLU A 372 -30.46 -22.09 -9.16
C GLU A 372 -29.38 -23.07 -8.66
N HIS A 373 -28.21 -22.60 -8.22
CA HIS A 373 -27.22 -23.52 -7.63
C HIS A 373 -26.77 -23.02 -6.25
N HIS A 374 -27.05 -23.83 -5.23
CA HIS A 374 -26.40 -23.80 -3.92
C HIS A 374 -24.88 -24.06 -4.07
N SER A 375 -24.14 -23.12 -4.65
CA SER A 375 -22.73 -23.26 -5.04
C SER A 375 -21.77 -23.25 -3.84
N HIS A 376 -22.16 -22.60 -2.73
CA HIS A 376 -21.29 -22.48 -1.56
C HIS A 376 -20.89 -23.84 -0.95
N SER A 377 -21.77 -24.85 -0.89
CA SER A 377 -21.42 -26.15 -0.27
C SER A 377 -20.46 -26.98 -1.14
N HIS A 378 -20.63 -26.92 -2.47
CA HIS A 378 -19.81 -27.62 -3.46
C HIS A 378 -18.44 -26.97 -3.62
N MET A 379 -18.35 -25.64 -3.62
CA MET A 379 -17.08 -24.92 -3.51
C MET A 379 -16.38 -25.28 -2.20
N VAL A 380 -17.09 -25.31 -1.06
CA VAL A 380 -16.50 -25.61 0.26
C VAL A 380 -15.96 -27.05 0.38
N HIS A 381 -16.57 -28.04 -0.28
CA HIS A 381 -16.15 -29.45 -0.21
C HIS A 381 -15.16 -29.90 -1.30
N SER A 382 -15.20 -29.28 -2.48
CA SER A 382 -14.24 -29.56 -3.54
C SER A 382 -12.84 -29.13 -3.09
N MET A 383 -11.83 -29.97 -3.37
CA MET A 383 -10.40 -29.78 -3.07
C MET A 383 -9.92 -30.24 -1.69
N SER A 384 -10.65 -31.13 -1.02
CA SER A 384 -10.26 -31.60 0.34
C SER A 384 -9.00 -32.48 0.38
N VAL A 385 -8.68 -33.23 -0.68
CA VAL A 385 -7.48 -34.11 -0.73
C VAL A 385 -6.95 -34.29 -2.16
N LEU A 386 -5.93 -33.52 -2.56
CA LEU A 386 -5.12 -33.85 -3.75
C LEU A 386 -3.94 -34.74 -3.33
N ASN A 387 -3.87 -35.96 -3.86
CA ASN A 387 -2.86 -36.94 -3.49
C ASN A 387 -1.44 -36.43 -3.79
N GLY A 388 -0.60 -36.35 -2.74
CA GLY A 388 0.79 -35.89 -2.86
C GLY A 388 1.02 -34.39 -2.62
N TYR A 389 -0.08 -33.63 -2.50
CA TYR A 389 -0.05 -32.19 -2.29
C TYR A 389 -0.72 -31.81 -0.96
N LYS A 390 -0.22 -30.76 -0.31
CA LYS A 390 -0.78 -30.21 0.92
C LYS A 390 -1.19 -28.77 0.66
N ARG A 391 -2.47 -28.50 0.85
CA ARG A 391 -3.03 -27.14 0.82
C ARG A 391 -2.40 -26.31 1.95
N THR A 392 -1.94 -25.12 1.61
CA THR A 392 -1.31 -24.20 2.58
C THR A 392 -2.33 -23.23 3.15
N ASN A 393 -3.22 -22.71 2.30
CA ASN A 393 -4.26 -21.77 2.68
C ASN A 393 -5.48 -21.95 1.78
N ARG A 394 -6.60 -21.37 2.21
CA ARG A 394 -7.80 -21.24 1.41
C ARG A 394 -8.44 -19.90 1.74
N ILE A 395 -8.68 -19.11 0.71
CA ILE A 395 -9.30 -17.79 0.86
C ILE A 395 -10.52 -17.74 -0.04
N LEU A 396 -11.66 -17.36 0.52
CA LEU A 396 -12.90 -17.12 -0.21
C LEU A 396 -13.15 -15.60 -0.19
N TYR A 397 -13.36 -15.01 -1.35
CA TYR A 397 -13.82 -13.64 -1.50
C TYR A 397 -15.16 -13.64 -2.23
N GLU A 398 -16.07 -12.80 -1.76
CA GLU A 398 -17.29 -12.44 -2.47
C GLU A 398 -17.06 -11.03 -3.06
N PHE A 399 -17.26 -10.92 -4.37
CA PHE A 399 -17.21 -9.68 -5.13
C PHE A 399 -18.58 -9.41 -5.75
N ASP A 400 -18.80 -8.20 -6.28
CA ASP A 400 -20.09 -7.80 -6.88
C ASP A 400 -20.52 -8.80 -7.99
N GLY A 401 -21.36 -9.77 -7.63
CA GLY A 401 -21.87 -10.85 -8.48
C GLY A 401 -20.95 -12.05 -8.73
N TYR A 402 -19.79 -12.16 -8.05
CA TYR A 402 -18.84 -13.27 -8.24
C TYR A 402 -18.26 -13.79 -6.92
N ASP A 403 -18.14 -15.11 -6.81
CA ASP A 403 -17.34 -15.76 -5.77
C ASP A 403 -15.96 -16.16 -6.32
N LEU A 404 -14.91 -15.89 -5.55
CA LEU A 404 -13.53 -16.32 -5.81
C LEU A 404 -13.02 -17.25 -4.72
N VAL A 405 -12.54 -18.42 -5.13
CA VAL A 405 -11.71 -19.31 -4.29
C VAL A 405 -10.25 -19.24 -4.71
N TYR A 406 -9.38 -18.93 -3.76
CA TYR A 406 -7.93 -18.91 -3.92
C TYR A 406 -7.26 -19.97 -3.05
N GLU A 407 -6.56 -20.94 -3.66
CA GLU A 407 -5.92 -22.06 -2.96
C GLU A 407 -4.46 -22.29 -3.37
N PRO A 408 -3.48 -21.79 -2.59
CA PRO A 408 -2.06 -22.15 -2.76
C PRO A 408 -1.74 -23.52 -2.16
N THR A 409 -1.00 -24.33 -2.91
CA THR A 409 -0.74 -25.74 -2.59
C THR A 409 0.72 -26.13 -2.85
N LEU A 410 1.31 -26.90 -1.92
CA LEU A 410 2.71 -27.38 -1.98
C LEU A 410 2.79 -28.90 -2.06
N LYS A 411 3.74 -29.42 -2.84
CA LYS A 411 4.04 -30.86 -2.90
C LYS A 411 4.74 -31.32 -1.62
N VAL A 412 4.27 -32.41 -1.01
CA VAL A 412 4.87 -32.93 0.22
C VAL A 412 5.87 -34.03 -0.11
N SER A 413 7.16 -33.79 0.18
CA SER A 413 8.18 -34.83 0.06
C SER A 413 7.90 -35.99 1.03
N ARG A 414 7.77 -37.21 0.50
CA ARG A 414 7.66 -38.43 1.30
C ARG A 414 8.89 -38.64 2.19
N LEU A 415 10.07 -38.22 1.73
CA LEU A 415 11.34 -38.34 2.45
C LEU A 415 11.33 -37.52 3.77
N ALA A 416 10.77 -36.31 3.74
CA ALA A 416 10.69 -35.45 4.92
C ALA A 416 9.81 -36.06 6.03
N LYS A 417 8.72 -36.75 5.66
CA LYS A 417 7.88 -37.48 6.63
C LYS A 417 8.66 -38.62 7.31
N TYR A 418 9.46 -39.37 6.56
CA TYR A 418 10.31 -40.42 7.12
C TYR A 418 11.42 -39.87 8.01
N ILE A 419 12.05 -38.74 7.65
CA ILE A 419 13.08 -38.09 8.48
C ILE A 419 12.49 -37.61 9.82
N ILE A 420 11.31 -36.98 9.80
CA ILE A 420 10.63 -36.54 11.03
C ILE A 420 10.27 -37.74 11.91
N PHE A 421 9.77 -38.83 11.30
CA PHE A 421 9.47 -40.07 12.02
C PHE A 421 10.73 -40.67 12.66
N ILE A 422 11.84 -40.76 11.92
CA ILE A 422 13.14 -41.23 12.43
C ILE A 422 13.63 -40.33 13.58
N TYR A 423 13.53 -39.01 13.45
CA TYR A 423 13.93 -38.06 14.51
C TYR A 423 13.12 -38.25 15.79
N VAL A 424 11.80 -38.43 15.69
CA VAL A 424 10.92 -38.67 16.85
C VAL A 424 11.28 -39.98 17.54
N VAL A 425 11.53 -41.04 16.76
CA VAL A 425 11.96 -42.35 17.30
C VAL A 425 13.29 -42.24 18.03
N ILE A 426 14.30 -41.59 17.43
CA ILE A 426 15.62 -41.38 18.05
C ILE A 426 15.50 -40.54 19.33
N SER A 427 14.68 -39.48 19.30
CA SER A 427 14.45 -38.60 20.46
C SER A 427 13.78 -39.33 21.62
N LEU A 428 12.82 -40.21 21.32
CA LEU A 428 12.19 -41.09 22.31
C LEU A 428 13.21 -42.04 22.94
N VAL A 429 14.03 -42.72 22.13
CA VAL A 429 15.08 -43.63 22.61
C VAL A 429 16.07 -42.88 23.53
N TYR A 430 16.53 -41.71 23.11
CA TYR A 430 17.43 -40.87 23.91
C TYR A 430 16.79 -40.44 25.24
N ALA A 431 15.53 -39.98 25.22
CA ALA A 431 14.82 -39.57 26.42
C ALA A 431 14.62 -40.73 27.40
N THR A 432 14.27 -41.92 26.90
CA THR A 432 14.18 -43.13 27.75
C THR A 432 15.54 -43.52 28.34
N HIS A 433 16.62 -43.51 27.54
CA HIS A 433 17.95 -43.83 28.04
C HIS A 433 18.42 -42.85 29.13
N HIS A 434 18.18 -41.54 28.92
CA HIS A 434 18.52 -40.50 29.90
C HIS A 434 17.72 -40.66 31.21
N TYR A 435 16.43 -40.97 31.11
CA TYR A 435 15.57 -41.23 32.28
C TYR A 435 16.07 -42.43 33.11
N PHE A 436 16.42 -43.55 32.47
CA PHE A 436 16.93 -44.72 33.16
C PHE A 436 18.36 -44.53 33.71
N SER A 437 19.20 -43.75 33.04
CA SER A 437 20.55 -43.40 33.53
C SER A 437 20.52 -42.61 34.84
N ILE A 438 19.54 -41.70 35.01
CA ILE A 438 19.39 -40.90 36.23
C ILE A 438 18.86 -41.76 37.38
N HIS A 439 17.92 -42.67 37.12
CA HIS A 439 17.32 -43.51 38.16
C HIS A 439 18.19 -44.70 38.62
N HIS A 440 19.20 -45.11 37.84
CA HIS A 440 20.16 -46.11 38.29
C HIS A 440 21.25 -45.59 39.25
N SER A 441 21.39 -44.28 39.39
CA SER A 441 22.46 -43.65 40.18
C SER A 441 22.05 -43.30 41.63
N SER A 442 20.81 -43.57 42.04
CA SER A 442 20.26 -43.16 43.35
C SER A 442 20.15 -44.27 44.40
N VAL A 443 20.83 -45.40 44.22
CA VAL A 443 20.91 -46.48 45.22
C VAL A 443 22.38 -46.75 45.52
N ASP A 444 22.99 -45.88 46.34
CA ASP A 444 24.06 -46.22 47.30
C ASP A 444 24.69 -44.95 47.86
N TYR A 445 24.20 -44.47 49.02
CA TYR A 445 25.05 -43.97 50.11
C TYR A 445 24.20 -43.63 51.35
N LYS A 446 24.24 -44.49 52.38
CA LYS A 446 23.90 -44.16 53.76
C LYS A 446 25.20 -43.83 54.51
N GLY A 447 25.29 -42.67 55.14
CA GLY A 447 26.41 -42.30 56.01
C GLY A 447 26.16 -41.01 56.80
N SER A 448 25.93 -41.18 58.10
CA SER A 448 25.78 -40.23 59.21
C SER A 448 26.70 -38.99 59.24
N LEU A 449 26.23 -37.82 59.73
CA LEU A 449 26.76 -37.13 60.94
C LEU A 449 26.21 -35.68 61.17
N ASN A 450 25.58 -35.51 62.35
CA ASN A 450 25.63 -34.44 63.37
C ASN A 450 25.44 -32.92 63.12
N ASN A 451 24.71 -32.37 64.11
CA ASN A 451 24.33 -30.98 64.43
C ASN A 451 25.47 -29.96 64.59
N ASN A 452 25.20 -28.70 64.20
CA ASN A 452 25.28 -27.47 65.02
C ASN A 452 25.34 -26.22 64.10
N PHE A 453 24.38 -25.29 64.17
CA PHE A 453 24.64 -23.90 63.77
C PHE A 453 23.88 -22.88 64.61
N ILE A 454 24.66 -21.89 65.04
CA ILE A 454 24.42 -20.82 66.01
C ILE A 454 23.62 -19.67 65.35
N HIS A 455 22.65 -19.11 66.07
CA HIS A 455 21.89 -17.90 65.70
C HIS A 455 22.76 -16.64 65.83
N ASN A 456 22.84 -15.81 64.78
CA ASN A 456 23.56 -14.52 64.79
C ASN A 456 22.59 -13.35 64.49
N ASP A 457 22.30 -12.54 65.51
CA ASP A 457 21.29 -11.46 65.50
C ASP A 457 21.68 -10.18 64.71
N GLU A 458 22.93 -10.03 64.29
CA GLU A 458 23.39 -8.83 63.55
C GLU A 458 22.85 -8.72 62.12
N SER A 459 22.43 -9.85 61.53
CA SER A 459 21.86 -9.88 60.17
C SER A 459 20.49 -9.20 60.09
N TRP A 460 19.72 -9.24 61.18
CA TRP A 460 18.33 -8.75 61.19
C TRP A 460 18.25 -7.22 61.27
N SER A 461 19.11 -6.60 62.10
CA SER A 461 19.20 -5.14 62.22
C SER A 461 19.64 -4.46 60.92
N ARG A 462 20.62 -5.06 60.21
CA ARG A 462 21.10 -4.55 58.92
C ARG A 462 20.04 -4.67 57.83
N LYS A 463 19.25 -5.74 57.85
CA LYS A 463 18.11 -5.95 56.96
C LYS A 463 17.00 -4.92 57.21
N GLN A 464 16.73 -4.58 58.48
CA GLN A 464 15.75 -3.54 58.82
C GLN A 464 16.19 -2.13 58.39
N GLN A 465 17.46 -1.77 58.58
CA GLN A 465 17.97 -0.47 58.10
C GLN A 465 17.91 -0.34 56.58
N ILE A 466 18.18 -1.43 55.84
CA ILE A 466 18.05 -1.45 54.38
C ILE A 466 16.58 -1.30 53.97
N LEU A 467 15.65 -1.99 54.64
CA LEU A 467 14.21 -1.87 54.38
C LEU A 467 13.71 -0.44 54.64
N GLN A 468 14.15 0.20 55.72
CA GLN A 468 13.77 1.57 56.04
C GLN A 468 14.36 2.61 55.07
N ARG A 469 15.56 2.34 54.54
CA ARG A 469 16.16 3.14 53.47
C ARG A 469 15.39 2.97 52.15
N LEU A 470 14.97 1.75 51.82
CA LEU A 470 14.14 1.45 50.65
C LEU A 470 12.75 2.11 50.76
N GLU A 471 12.15 2.10 51.95
CA GLU A 471 10.86 2.73 52.22
C GLU A 471 10.93 4.26 52.13
N ASN A 472 12.04 4.88 52.57
CA ASN A 472 12.29 6.31 52.40
C ASN A 472 12.56 6.68 50.93
N ILE A 473 13.24 5.82 50.16
CA ILE A 473 13.42 5.98 48.71
C ILE A 473 12.07 5.84 47.98
N GLU A 474 11.21 4.92 48.41
CA GLU A 474 9.84 4.79 47.88
C GLU A 474 8.99 6.02 48.22
N LYS A 475 9.08 6.56 49.44
CA LYS A 475 8.41 7.81 49.82
C LYS A 475 8.88 9.00 49.00
N GLN A 476 10.19 9.15 48.73
CA GLN A 476 10.71 10.18 47.82
C GLN A 476 10.21 9.98 46.38
N LYS A 477 10.23 8.74 45.85
CA LYS A 477 9.67 8.41 44.52
C LYS A 477 8.17 8.64 44.41
N LYS A 478 7.43 8.64 45.52
CA LYS A 478 5.98 8.90 45.55
C LYS A 478 5.68 10.40 45.52
N LEU A 479 6.56 11.22 46.09
CA LEU A 479 6.43 12.69 46.12
C LEU A 479 6.68 13.33 44.73
N ASP A 480 7.58 12.73 43.93
CA ASP A 480 7.88 13.17 42.55
C ASP A 480 6.80 12.77 41.51
N LYS A 481 5.77 11.99 41.90
CA LYS A 481 4.73 11.48 40.99
C LYS A 481 3.43 12.28 40.99
N THR A 482 3.37 13.41 41.70
CA THR A 482 2.17 14.26 41.77
C THR A 482 2.42 15.62 41.11
N THR A 483 1.62 15.97 40.11
CA THR A 483 1.68 17.27 39.44
C THR A 483 0.71 18.23 40.12
N THR A 484 1.20 19.39 40.55
CA THR A 484 0.41 20.48 41.12
C THR A 484 0.05 21.50 40.04
N TRP A 485 -1.22 21.90 39.97
CA TRP A 485 -1.67 22.97 39.08
C TRP A 485 -2.66 23.89 39.80
N SER A 486 -2.74 25.15 39.34
CA SER A 486 -3.71 26.13 39.82
C SER A 486 -4.44 26.76 38.64
N MET A 487 -5.75 26.97 38.75
CA MET A 487 -6.49 27.78 37.79
C MET A 487 -6.01 29.23 37.83
N LYS A 488 -5.88 29.88 36.67
CA LYS A 488 -5.45 31.28 36.57
C LYS A 488 -6.45 32.17 37.30
N GLY A 489 -6.04 32.74 38.44
CA GLY A 489 -6.90 33.53 39.34
C GLY A 489 -7.50 32.77 40.55
N GLY A 490 -7.26 31.47 40.66
CA GLY A 490 -7.69 30.63 41.79
C GLY A 490 -6.59 30.41 42.83
N LYS A 491 -6.95 30.45 44.12
CA LYS A 491 -6.03 30.16 45.25
C LYS A 491 -5.88 28.67 45.56
N SER A 492 -6.62 27.78 44.89
CA SER A 492 -6.60 26.33 45.14
C SER A 492 -5.51 25.62 44.32
N LEU A 493 -4.59 24.96 45.01
CA LEU A 493 -3.65 24.00 44.41
C LEU A 493 -4.36 22.65 44.27
N HIS A 494 -4.45 22.13 43.05
CA HIS A 494 -4.95 20.79 42.78
C HIS A 494 -3.78 19.84 42.50
N THR A 495 -3.78 18.66 43.11
CA THR A 495 -2.78 17.60 42.91
C THR A 495 -3.40 16.45 42.11
N ILE A 496 -2.72 16.03 41.05
CA ILE A 496 -3.11 14.86 40.24
C ILE A 496 -1.92 13.90 40.17
N SER A 497 -2.18 12.59 40.22
CA SER A 497 -1.11 11.62 39.99
C SER A 497 -0.69 11.65 38.52
N HIS A 498 0.62 11.60 38.27
CA HIS A 498 1.17 11.62 36.92
C HIS A 498 0.62 10.48 36.05
N HIS A 499 0.40 9.31 36.67
CA HIS A 499 -0.20 8.15 36.01
C HIS A 499 -1.63 8.44 35.54
N PHE A 500 -2.46 9.02 36.42
CA PHE A 500 -3.83 9.35 36.05
C PHE A 500 -3.88 10.46 34.99
N MET A 501 -3.02 11.48 35.11
CA MET A 501 -2.87 12.52 34.08
C MET A 501 -2.46 11.93 32.72
N SER A 502 -1.45 11.07 32.69
CA SER A 502 -0.98 10.43 31.45
C SER A 502 -2.07 9.56 30.82
N SER A 503 -2.83 8.82 31.64
CA SER A 503 -3.97 8.02 31.17
C SER A 503 -5.08 8.84 30.51
N LYS A 504 -5.15 10.14 30.79
CA LYS A 504 -6.12 11.06 30.17
C LYS A 504 -5.55 11.78 28.96
N ILE A 505 -4.28 12.19 29.02
CA ILE A 505 -3.62 12.92 27.92
C ILE A 505 -3.44 12.03 26.69
N PHE A 506 -3.02 10.78 26.89
CA PHE A 506 -2.67 9.85 25.82
C PHE A 506 -3.76 8.77 25.64
N ALA A 507 -5.02 9.09 25.96
CA ALA A 507 -6.11 8.10 26.04
C ALA A 507 -6.37 7.31 24.74
N SER A 508 -5.86 7.79 23.61
CA SER A 508 -5.97 7.16 22.29
C SER A 508 -4.81 6.22 21.94
N SER A 509 -3.73 6.21 22.73
CA SER A 509 -2.57 5.35 22.53
C SER A 509 -2.73 3.96 23.18
N MET A 510 -1.99 2.98 22.66
CA MET A 510 -2.00 1.61 23.19
C MET A 510 -0.97 1.51 24.33
N GLY A 511 -1.38 1.10 25.54
CA GLY A 511 -0.44 0.82 26.65
C GLY A 511 0.08 2.07 27.36
N LEU A 512 -0.66 2.54 28.36
CA LEU A 512 -0.44 3.86 29.01
C LEU A 512 0.41 3.84 30.30
N ASP A 513 0.95 2.68 30.66
CA ASP A 513 1.33 2.46 32.05
C ASP A 513 2.75 2.95 32.42
N HIS A 514 3.59 3.40 31.46
CA HIS A 514 5.00 3.70 31.79
C HIS A 514 5.69 4.83 30.98
N VAL A 515 5.03 6.00 30.84
CA VAL A 515 5.76 7.24 30.49
C VAL A 515 6.40 7.83 31.74
N ILE A 516 7.72 7.91 31.75
CA ILE A 516 8.54 8.51 32.81
C ILE A 516 9.14 9.81 32.28
N PRO A 517 8.50 10.97 32.52
CA PRO A 517 9.02 12.24 32.06
C PRO A 517 10.28 12.61 32.83
N TYR A 518 11.18 13.36 32.19
CA TYR A 518 12.40 13.87 32.82
C TYR A 518 13.20 12.76 33.53
N TYR A 519 13.23 11.55 32.92
CA TYR A 519 14.08 10.45 33.39
C TYR A 519 15.52 10.94 33.54
N PHE A 520 15.96 11.73 32.56
CA PHE A 520 17.01 12.71 32.76
C PHE A 520 16.45 14.11 32.51
N LYS A 521 16.72 15.03 33.43
CA LYS A 521 16.38 16.44 33.30
C LYS A 521 17.65 17.21 33.01
N ALA A 522 17.61 18.08 32.01
CA ALA A 522 18.76 18.89 31.67
C ALA A 522 19.10 19.84 32.84
N THR A 523 20.39 19.94 33.15
CA THR A 523 20.89 20.71 34.29
C THR A 523 20.89 22.20 34.04
N LYS A 524 21.02 22.64 32.78
CA LYS A 524 20.99 24.06 32.42
C LYS A 524 19.55 24.57 32.41
N ALA A 525 19.34 25.73 33.02
CA ALA A 525 18.09 26.47 32.86
C ALA A 525 18.03 27.07 31.44
N HIS A 526 16.89 26.95 30.78
CA HIS A 526 16.69 27.47 29.43
C HIS A 526 15.83 28.72 29.46
N ASN A 527 16.09 29.63 28.52
CA ASN A 527 15.20 30.75 28.25
C ASN A 527 13.90 30.20 27.63
N THR A 528 12.73 30.64 28.10
CA THR A 528 11.44 30.19 27.55
C THR A 528 11.28 30.56 26.08
N GLN A 529 11.96 31.62 25.61
CA GLN A 529 11.95 32.04 24.22
C GLN A 529 12.95 31.27 23.33
N ASP A 530 13.76 30.35 23.87
CA ASP A 530 14.63 29.52 23.04
C ASP A 530 13.80 28.50 22.22
N ILE A 531 14.39 27.87 21.21
CA ILE A 531 13.73 26.86 20.39
C ILE A 531 14.19 25.49 20.86
N THR A 532 13.26 24.61 21.26
CA THR A 532 13.59 23.24 21.66
C THR A 532 13.51 22.26 20.49
N LEU A 533 14.51 21.40 20.31
CA LEU A 533 14.36 20.27 19.40
C LEU A 533 13.51 19.19 20.06
N ALA A 534 12.35 18.89 19.49
CA ALA A 534 11.52 17.77 19.88
C ALA A 534 11.82 16.59 18.96
N THR A 535 12.48 15.55 19.48
CA THR A 535 12.97 14.40 18.71
C THR A 535 12.55 13.07 19.30
N LEU A 536 12.42 12.06 18.44
CA LEU A 536 12.17 10.68 18.79
C LEU A 536 13.45 9.87 18.63
N VAL A 537 13.78 9.01 19.59
CA VAL A 537 15.05 8.26 19.55
C VAL A 537 14.85 6.80 19.93
N THR A 538 15.28 5.91 19.06
CA THR A 538 15.38 4.47 19.29
C THR A 538 16.79 4.10 19.77
N ARG A 539 16.94 2.89 20.32
CA ARG A 539 18.20 2.41 20.92
C ARG A 539 19.42 2.55 20.01
N ASP A 540 19.28 2.25 18.71
CA ASP A 540 20.35 2.32 17.71
C ASP A 540 20.86 3.76 17.48
N ARG A 541 20.08 4.78 17.88
CA ARG A 541 20.37 6.20 17.64
C ARG A 541 20.82 6.99 18.87
N PHE A 542 21.12 6.35 19.98
CA PHE A 542 21.64 7.05 21.17
C PHE A 542 22.92 7.84 20.90
N HIS A 543 23.81 7.33 20.06
CA HIS A 543 25.03 8.02 19.67
C HIS A 543 24.74 9.27 18.82
N VAL A 544 23.70 9.22 17.98
CA VAL A 544 23.23 10.34 17.16
C VAL A 544 22.66 11.44 18.05
N LEU A 545 21.84 11.09 19.05
CA LEU A 545 21.32 12.03 20.05
C LEU A 545 22.45 12.72 20.83
N SER A 546 23.45 11.95 21.26
CA SER A 546 24.63 12.48 21.96
C SER A 546 25.34 13.54 21.12
N ARG A 547 25.57 13.25 19.83
CA ARG A 547 26.15 14.22 18.88
C ARG A 547 25.24 15.44 18.67
N LEU A 548 23.94 15.23 18.53
CA LEU A 548 22.98 16.31 18.33
C LEU A 548 23.02 17.31 19.50
N ALA A 549 23.15 16.82 20.74
CA ALA A 549 23.30 17.67 21.92
C ALA A 549 24.56 18.55 21.84
N THR A 550 25.71 17.98 21.46
CA THR A 550 26.98 18.71 21.32
C THR A 550 26.97 19.73 20.20
N ASN A 551 26.29 19.43 19.08
CA ASN A 551 26.23 20.34 17.94
C ASN A 551 25.19 21.46 18.12
N TYR A 552 24.04 21.15 18.73
CA TYR A 552 22.97 22.13 18.91
C TYR A 552 23.23 23.09 20.08
N GLN A 553 23.74 22.58 21.21
CA GLN A 553 23.98 23.36 22.44
C GLN A 553 22.78 24.21 22.88
N GLY A 554 21.57 23.74 22.57
CA GLY A 554 20.29 24.33 22.92
C GLY A 554 19.37 23.27 23.52
N PRO A 555 18.19 23.66 24.04
CA PRO A 555 17.30 22.71 24.70
C PRO A 555 16.81 21.61 23.75
N ILE A 556 16.87 20.36 24.18
CA ILE A 556 16.36 19.19 23.45
C ILE A 556 15.39 18.43 24.34
N SER A 557 14.20 18.10 23.82
CA SER A 557 13.27 17.16 24.44
C SER A 557 13.25 15.88 23.60
N ALA A 558 13.78 14.80 24.17
CA ALA A 558 13.92 13.52 23.50
C ALA A 558 12.97 12.48 24.10
N ALA A 559 12.05 11.97 23.29
CA ALA A 559 11.23 10.81 23.64
C ALA A 559 11.98 9.52 23.27
N ILE A 560 12.31 8.70 24.28
CA ILE A 560 13.07 7.46 24.11
C ILE A 560 12.17 6.27 24.40
N HIS A 561 11.92 5.46 23.37
CA HIS A 561 11.17 4.20 23.52
C HIS A 561 12.10 3.05 23.91
N VAL A 562 11.68 2.29 24.93
CA VAL A 562 12.32 1.04 25.34
C VAL A 562 11.26 -0.05 25.43
N MET A 563 11.41 -1.09 24.62
CA MET A 563 10.51 -2.25 24.68
C MET A 563 10.57 -2.93 26.06
N ASP A 564 9.41 -3.27 26.62
CA ASP A 564 9.28 -4.00 27.88
C ASP A 564 9.55 -5.51 27.67
N ASN A 565 10.79 -5.83 27.31
CA ASN A 565 11.26 -7.19 27.06
C ASN A 565 12.51 -7.51 27.90
N LYS A 566 13.10 -8.70 27.72
CA LYS A 566 14.30 -9.14 28.44
C LYS A 566 15.52 -8.21 28.24
N GLU A 567 15.54 -7.41 27.17
CA GLU A 567 16.62 -6.47 26.85
C GLU A 567 16.45 -5.06 27.44
N LYS A 568 15.31 -4.77 28.09
CA LYS A 568 15.01 -3.47 28.71
C LYS A 568 16.15 -2.95 29.58
N THR A 569 16.64 -3.78 30.50
CA THR A 569 17.71 -3.40 31.44
C THR A 569 19.02 -3.09 30.71
N LYS A 570 19.32 -3.82 29.62
CA LYS A 570 20.51 -3.58 28.79
C LYS A 570 20.40 -2.24 28.07
N THR A 571 19.25 -1.96 27.47
CA THR A 571 18.97 -0.71 26.74
C THR A 571 19.07 0.51 27.66
N ILE A 572 18.46 0.45 28.84
CA ILE A 572 18.54 1.52 29.85
C ILE A 572 19.99 1.67 30.35
N GLY A 573 20.72 0.57 30.52
CA GLY A 573 22.15 0.61 30.87
C GLY A 573 23.02 1.31 29.83
N GLU A 574 22.77 1.07 28.54
CA GLU A 574 23.44 1.75 27.42
C GLU A 574 23.11 3.25 27.39
N LEU A 575 21.83 3.62 27.56
CA LEU A 575 21.39 5.02 27.66
C LEU A 575 22.09 5.75 28.81
N ASN A 576 22.13 5.14 29.99
CA ASN A 576 22.80 5.70 31.17
C ASN A 576 24.30 5.93 30.95
N ARG A 577 24.97 5.01 30.22
CA ARG A 577 26.39 5.13 29.88
C ARG A 577 26.63 6.31 28.94
N ILE A 578 25.82 6.44 27.90
CA ILE A 578 25.96 7.52 26.91
C ILE A 578 25.67 8.88 27.55
N TYR A 579 24.59 9.00 28.33
CA TYR A 579 24.27 10.21 29.08
C TYR A 579 25.41 10.65 30.01
N LYS A 580 26.02 9.71 30.74
CA LYS A 580 27.18 10.01 31.60
C LYS A 580 28.44 10.39 30.82
N SER A 581 28.61 9.86 29.62
CA SER A 581 29.80 10.11 28.80
C SER A 581 29.83 11.48 28.12
N ASN A 582 28.67 12.13 27.91
CA ASN A 582 28.59 13.41 27.24
C ASN A 582 28.03 14.51 28.18
N PRO A 583 28.87 15.48 28.60
CA PRO A 583 28.42 16.62 29.42
C PRO A 583 27.35 17.49 28.76
N ASP A 584 27.39 17.67 27.43
CA ASP A 584 26.40 18.47 26.70
C ASP A 584 25.02 17.82 26.77
N MET A 585 24.97 16.49 26.72
CA MET A 585 23.73 15.75 26.88
C MET A 585 23.10 16.01 28.27
N GLN A 586 23.92 16.11 29.32
CA GLN A 586 23.45 16.44 30.67
C GLN A 586 23.05 17.92 30.83
N ALA A 587 23.70 18.80 30.07
CA ALA A 587 23.43 20.22 30.10
C ALA A 587 22.10 20.56 29.41
N PHE A 588 21.81 19.91 28.27
CA PHE A 588 20.81 20.39 27.31
C PHE A 588 19.65 19.44 27.02
N VAL A 589 19.74 18.14 27.34
CA VAL A 589 18.74 17.15 26.94
C VAL A 589 17.82 16.76 28.10
N ASP A 590 16.53 16.99 27.91
CA ASP A 590 15.46 16.37 28.69
C ASP A 590 15.07 15.03 28.04
N VAL A 591 15.26 13.93 28.77
CA VAL A 591 14.93 12.59 28.31
C VAL A 591 13.62 12.12 28.95
N HIS A 592 12.65 11.79 28.11
CA HIS A 592 11.36 11.22 28.50
C HIS A 592 11.36 9.74 28.10
N LEU A 593 11.40 8.85 29.10
CA LEU A 593 11.50 7.41 28.87
C LEU A 593 10.10 6.80 28.74
N ILE A 594 9.86 6.12 27.62
CA ILE A 594 8.60 5.45 27.31
C ILE A 594 8.87 3.96 27.31
N VAL A 595 8.31 3.25 28.29
CA VAL A 595 8.48 1.80 28.40
C VAL A 595 7.20 1.10 28.01
N ASP A 596 7.19 0.39 26.89
CA ASP A 596 5.95 -0.21 26.40
C ASP A 596 6.18 -1.55 25.70
N LYS A 597 5.13 -2.35 25.60
CA LYS A 597 5.08 -3.60 24.84
C LYS A 597 4.86 -3.34 23.35
N TYR A 598 4.21 -2.23 23.00
CA TYR A 598 3.93 -1.84 21.62
C TYR A 598 5.04 -0.96 21.05
N ASP A 599 5.48 -1.27 19.84
CA ASP A 599 6.54 -0.51 19.17
C ASP A 599 5.94 0.48 18.14
N ARG A 600 6.74 1.48 17.76
CA ARG A 600 6.45 2.44 16.66
C ARG A 600 5.19 3.30 16.85
N GLN A 601 4.86 3.69 18.08
CA GLN A 601 3.80 4.68 18.37
C GLN A 601 4.30 6.13 18.16
N PHE A 602 4.79 6.46 16.96
CA PHE A 602 5.56 7.68 16.70
C PHE A 602 4.82 8.97 17.08
N ASN A 603 3.51 9.10 16.83
CA ASN A 603 2.76 10.31 17.17
C ASN A 603 2.58 10.50 18.68
N MET A 604 2.39 9.41 19.45
CA MET A 604 2.39 9.47 20.91
C MET A 604 3.77 9.91 21.45
N TRP A 605 4.85 9.45 20.83
CA TRP A 605 6.20 9.90 21.20
C TRP A 605 6.42 11.38 20.85
N ARG A 606 5.90 11.86 19.71
CA ARG A 606 5.93 13.30 19.33
C ARG A 606 5.17 14.15 20.33
N ASN A 607 3.97 13.71 20.72
CA ASN A 607 3.17 14.37 21.73
C ASN A 607 3.89 14.40 23.08
N THR A 608 4.58 13.32 23.47
CA THR A 608 5.38 13.26 24.70
C THR A 608 6.53 14.27 24.67
N ALA A 609 7.33 14.30 23.60
CA ALA A 609 8.40 15.27 23.45
C ALA A 609 7.85 16.71 23.45
N LYS A 610 6.80 16.98 22.66
CA LYS A 610 6.13 18.28 22.61
C LYS A 610 5.60 18.71 23.99
N LEU A 611 4.92 17.83 24.73
CA LEU A 611 4.30 18.14 26.01
C LEU A 611 5.31 18.60 27.05
N PHE A 612 6.43 17.90 27.17
CA PHE A 612 7.44 18.16 28.19
C PHE A 612 8.55 19.12 27.76
N THR A 613 8.45 19.75 26.59
CA THR A 613 9.29 20.92 26.26
C THR A 613 9.12 22.03 27.30
N ARG A 614 10.24 22.67 27.67
CA ARG A 614 10.29 23.78 28.66
C ARG A 614 10.26 25.18 28.03
N THR A 615 10.21 25.27 26.72
CA THR A 615 10.21 26.50 25.93
C THR A 615 8.87 26.70 25.22
N ASP A 616 8.63 27.91 24.74
CA ASP A 616 7.42 28.29 24.01
C ASP A 616 7.47 27.86 22.54
N TYR A 617 8.67 27.59 22.00
CA TYR A 617 8.90 27.27 20.60
C TYR A 617 9.64 25.95 20.46
N LEU A 618 9.23 25.13 19.49
CA LEU A 618 9.90 23.86 19.22
C LEU A 618 10.07 23.61 17.73
N MET A 619 11.07 22.82 17.42
CA MET A 619 11.26 22.20 16.11
C MET A 619 10.92 20.72 16.21
N MET A 620 10.01 20.25 15.36
CA MET A 620 9.80 18.81 15.21
C MET A 620 10.88 18.26 14.28
N LEU A 621 11.85 17.54 14.84
CA LEU A 621 13.04 17.06 14.11
C LEU A 621 13.19 15.55 14.27
N ASP A 622 13.44 14.86 13.15
CA ASP A 622 13.84 13.46 13.20
C ASP A 622 15.34 13.36 13.51
N VAL A 623 15.73 12.41 14.37
CA VAL A 623 17.09 12.34 14.92
C VAL A 623 18.19 12.17 13.86
N ASP A 624 17.85 11.64 12.69
CA ASP A 624 18.78 11.36 11.60
C ASP A 624 19.14 12.60 10.76
N PHE A 625 18.49 13.74 11.00
CA PHE A 625 18.84 14.99 10.34
C PHE A 625 19.95 15.73 11.06
N HIS A 626 20.91 16.20 10.27
CA HIS A 626 21.97 17.06 10.74
C HIS A 626 21.58 18.53 10.62
N LEU A 627 21.90 19.30 11.66
CA LEU A 627 21.75 20.75 11.66
C LEU A 627 22.96 21.38 10.98
N CYS A 628 22.79 21.82 9.73
CA CYS A 628 23.87 22.46 8.97
C CYS A 628 24.04 23.95 9.30
N THR A 629 23.00 24.57 9.87
CA THR A 629 22.87 26.01 10.11
C THR A 629 22.27 26.27 11.49
N ASP A 630 22.52 27.45 12.07
CA ASP A 630 21.95 27.87 13.35
C ASP A 630 20.68 28.70 13.13
N PHE A 631 19.57 28.02 12.86
CA PHE A 631 18.28 28.67 12.62
C PHE A 631 17.79 29.52 13.80
N ARG A 632 18.27 29.27 15.04
CA ARG A 632 17.90 30.11 16.19
C ARG A 632 18.43 31.50 16.01
N LYS A 633 19.70 31.61 15.60
CA LYS A 633 20.34 32.89 15.29
C LYS A 633 19.61 33.57 14.13
N SER A 634 19.36 32.84 13.04
CA SER A 634 18.66 33.35 11.85
C SER A 634 17.26 33.91 12.17
N ILE A 635 16.50 33.26 13.04
CA ILE A 635 15.15 33.69 13.43
C ILE A 635 15.19 34.87 14.42
N TRP A 636 16.04 34.80 15.46
CA TRP A 636 16.01 35.80 16.54
C TRP A 636 16.75 37.10 16.21
N GLU A 637 17.76 37.06 15.33
CA GLU A 637 18.43 38.28 14.85
C GLU A 637 17.58 39.03 13.81
N ASN A 638 16.66 38.35 13.13
CA ASN A 638 15.71 38.98 12.21
C ASN A 638 14.40 39.33 12.92
N ALA A 639 14.19 40.64 13.15
CA ALA A 639 13.00 41.15 13.84
C ALA A 639 11.67 40.74 13.18
N GLU A 640 11.62 40.62 11.85
CA GLU A 640 10.42 40.20 11.12
C GLU A 640 10.12 38.71 11.36
N LEU A 641 11.13 37.85 11.25
CA LEU A 641 10.97 36.41 11.48
C LEU A 641 10.59 36.13 12.93
N ALA A 642 11.25 36.80 13.88
CA ALA A 642 10.92 36.72 15.30
C ALA A 642 9.47 37.15 15.59
N ALA A 643 8.98 38.23 14.96
CA ALA A 643 7.61 38.70 15.12
C ALA A 643 6.58 37.69 14.55
N LYS A 644 6.86 37.11 13.38
CA LYS A 644 6.00 36.06 12.78
C LYS A 644 5.90 34.83 13.69
N LEU A 645 7.02 34.33 14.21
CA LEU A 645 7.00 33.17 15.12
C LEU A 645 6.28 33.48 16.45
N LYS A 646 6.51 34.67 17.03
CA LYS A 646 5.85 35.13 18.26
C LYS A 646 4.32 35.20 18.14
N SER A 647 3.82 35.51 16.94
CA SER A 647 2.38 35.57 16.66
C SER A 647 1.64 34.25 16.91
N GLY A 648 2.34 33.12 16.80
CA GLY A 648 1.75 31.77 16.88
C GLY A 648 0.93 31.37 15.65
N LYS A 649 0.83 32.23 14.63
CA LYS A 649 0.11 31.96 13.37
C LYS A 649 1.04 31.51 12.25
N THR A 650 2.34 31.39 12.50
CA THR A 650 3.33 31.01 11.50
C THR A 650 4.21 29.88 12.02
N ALA A 651 4.44 28.89 11.17
CA ALA A 651 5.44 27.86 11.35
C ALA A 651 6.52 28.01 10.27
N PHE A 652 7.78 27.98 10.67
CA PHE A 652 8.90 28.07 9.74
C PHE A 652 9.34 26.70 9.27
N VAL A 653 9.25 26.45 7.97
CA VAL A 653 9.78 25.27 7.29
C VAL A 653 11.28 25.45 7.09
N VAL A 654 12.06 24.47 7.55
CA VAL A 654 13.49 24.33 7.26
C VAL A 654 13.65 23.30 6.14
N PRO A 655 14.09 23.69 4.93
CA PRO A 655 14.31 22.76 3.82
C PRO A 655 15.28 21.63 4.17
N ALA A 656 14.95 20.44 3.70
CA ALA A 656 15.73 19.23 3.92
C ALA A 656 16.32 18.71 2.60
N PHE A 657 17.54 18.21 2.66
CA PHE A 657 18.30 17.68 1.54
C PHE A 657 18.85 16.29 1.85
N GLU A 658 19.17 15.52 0.81
CA GLU A 658 19.93 14.26 0.90
C GLU A 658 20.95 14.12 -0.22
N TYR A 659 21.98 13.32 0.04
CA TYR A 659 22.96 12.95 -0.96
C TYR A 659 22.41 11.84 -1.86
N LEU A 660 22.64 11.96 -3.17
CA LEU A 660 22.22 10.95 -4.15
C LEU A 660 23.02 9.65 -4.00
N ASP A 661 24.34 9.74 -3.73
CA ASP A 661 25.14 8.60 -3.27
C ASP A 661 25.10 8.52 -1.74
N GLN A 662 24.62 7.39 -1.22
CA GLN A 662 24.56 7.16 0.23
C GLN A 662 25.92 7.29 0.92
N LYS A 663 27.03 6.99 0.23
CA LYS A 663 28.38 7.06 0.79
C LYS A 663 28.76 8.48 1.18
N ASP A 664 28.37 9.47 0.38
CA ASP A 664 28.66 10.88 0.62
C ASP A 664 27.86 11.41 1.82
N GLY A 665 26.65 10.87 2.04
CA GLY A 665 25.80 11.20 3.19
C GLY A 665 26.18 10.54 4.52
N LEU A 666 27.24 9.73 4.60
CA LEU A 666 27.62 9.02 5.84
C LEU A 666 28.34 9.92 6.85
N ASP A 667 29.28 10.76 6.42
CA ASP A 667 30.07 11.62 7.32
C ASP A 667 29.51 13.03 7.38
N TRP A 668 28.77 13.32 8.44
CA TRP A 668 28.19 14.62 8.74
C TRP A 668 29.20 15.77 8.76
N ARG A 669 30.50 15.51 8.98
CA ARG A 669 31.54 16.55 9.00
C ARG A 669 31.81 17.16 7.64
N THR A 670 31.42 16.45 6.57
CA THR A 670 31.58 16.91 5.19
C THR A 670 30.43 17.80 4.73
N PHE A 671 29.35 17.86 5.51
CA PHE A 671 28.12 18.54 5.10
C PHE A 671 28.33 20.05 4.96
N PRO A 672 27.79 20.67 3.90
CA PRO A 672 27.87 22.11 3.73
C PRO A 672 27.15 22.85 4.87
N THR A 673 27.77 23.92 5.36
CA THR A 673 27.22 24.81 6.40
C THR A 673 26.71 26.14 5.85
N GLU A 674 26.79 26.33 4.53
CA GLU A 674 26.40 27.55 3.83
C GLU A 674 25.62 27.21 2.57
N LYS A 675 24.56 27.98 2.30
CA LYS A 675 23.70 27.82 1.12
C LYS A 675 24.48 27.81 -0.20
N LYS A 676 25.52 28.65 -0.34
CA LYS A 676 26.32 28.71 -1.57
C LYS A 676 26.98 27.36 -1.92
N LYS A 677 27.42 26.61 -0.91
CA LYS A 677 28.02 25.27 -1.12
C LYS A 677 26.96 24.24 -1.48
N VAL A 678 25.78 24.33 -0.85
CA VAL A 678 24.60 23.52 -1.23
C VAL A 678 24.25 23.73 -2.70
N LEU A 679 24.15 24.97 -3.17
CA LEU A 679 23.86 25.27 -4.58
C LEU A 679 24.88 24.63 -5.52
N LYS A 680 26.17 24.70 -5.18
CA LYS A 680 27.23 24.07 -5.96
C LYS A 680 27.10 22.54 -5.99
N GLU A 681 26.79 21.91 -4.85
CA GLU A 681 26.60 20.45 -4.78
C GLU A 681 25.32 19.98 -5.48
N VAL A 682 24.29 20.82 -5.55
CA VAL A 682 23.08 20.57 -6.34
C VAL A 682 23.38 20.68 -7.84
N GLU A 683 24.11 21.70 -8.27
CA GLU A 683 24.57 21.86 -9.66
C GLU A 683 25.47 20.69 -10.12
N GLU A 684 26.31 20.18 -9.21
CA GLU A 684 27.15 19.00 -9.43
C GLU A 684 26.38 17.66 -9.35
N ALA A 685 25.06 17.69 -9.13
CA ALA A 685 24.21 16.52 -8.95
C ALA A 685 24.71 15.55 -7.85
N LYS A 686 25.20 16.11 -6.73
CA LYS A 686 25.56 15.34 -5.53
C LYS A 686 24.48 15.36 -4.47
N LEU A 687 23.80 16.50 -4.34
CA LEU A 687 22.79 16.76 -3.34
C LEU A 687 21.47 17.11 -4.02
N ASP A 688 20.36 16.62 -3.49
CA ASP A 688 19.02 16.95 -3.96
C ASP A 688 18.07 17.16 -2.76
N SER A 689 16.88 17.70 -3.03
CA SER A 689 15.78 17.76 -2.08
C SER A 689 15.51 16.38 -1.45
N PHE A 690 15.21 16.38 -0.15
CA PHE A 690 14.97 15.13 0.58
C PHE A 690 13.77 14.37 -0.02
N HIS A 691 13.99 13.11 -0.40
CA HIS A 691 13.07 12.29 -1.16
C HIS A 691 12.61 12.95 -2.46
N SER A 692 13.54 13.43 -3.29
CA SER A 692 13.22 14.13 -4.55
C SER A 692 12.35 13.31 -5.51
N ALA A 693 12.48 11.98 -5.49
CA ALA A 693 11.60 11.06 -6.23
C ALA A 693 10.12 11.07 -5.74
N TRP A 694 9.86 11.55 -4.53
CA TRP A 694 8.53 11.66 -3.92
C TRP A 694 8.12 13.13 -3.73
N VAL A 695 7.78 13.77 -4.85
CA VAL A 695 7.44 15.21 -4.90
C VAL A 695 6.34 15.59 -3.90
N SER A 696 5.33 14.75 -3.67
CA SER A 696 4.24 15.04 -2.74
C SER A 696 4.69 15.21 -1.27
N GLY A 697 5.86 14.70 -0.90
CA GLY A 697 6.40 14.79 0.46
C GLY A 697 7.01 16.16 0.78
N HIS A 698 7.73 16.77 -0.16
CA HIS A 698 8.51 17.99 0.08
C HIS A 698 8.32 19.09 -0.98
N GLY A 699 7.62 18.81 -2.08
CA GLY A 699 7.45 19.68 -3.24
C GLY A 699 6.84 21.05 -2.95
N ALA A 700 5.89 21.12 -2.01
CA ALA A 700 5.28 22.39 -1.56
C ALA A 700 6.30 23.38 -0.96
N THR A 701 7.50 22.93 -0.58
CA THR A 701 8.60 23.81 -0.15
C THR A 701 9.13 24.66 -1.31
N ASN A 702 8.93 24.24 -2.56
CA ASN A 702 9.39 24.91 -3.78
C ASN A 702 10.90 25.19 -3.76
N TYR A 703 11.71 24.14 -3.93
CA TYR A 703 13.17 24.20 -3.89
C TYR A 703 13.74 25.10 -5.00
N THR A 704 13.11 25.13 -6.19
CA THR A 704 13.49 26.03 -7.28
C THR A 704 13.45 27.51 -6.85
N ARG A 705 12.39 27.90 -6.11
CA ARG A 705 12.32 29.22 -5.49
C ARG A 705 13.35 29.38 -4.38
N TRP A 706 13.57 28.36 -3.56
CA TRP A 706 14.58 28.40 -2.51
C TRP A 706 15.97 28.68 -3.07
N TYR A 707 16.37 28.08 -4.20
CA TYR A 707 17.69 28.28 -4.79
C TYR A 707 17.97 29.74 -5.19
N SER A 708 16.94 30.47 -5.63
CA SER A 708 17.06 31.82 -6.16
C SER A 708 16.80 32.94 -5.14
N THR A 709 16.03 32.67 -4.08
CA THR A 709 15.63 33.71 -3.10
C THR A 709 16.54 33.77 -1.87
N ASN A 710 16.70 34.97 -1.31
CA ASN A 710 17.30 35.18 0.02
C ASN A 710 16.28 35.68 1.06
N GLN A 711 15.00 35.69 0.70
CA GLN A 711 13.90 36.13 1.56
C GLN A 711 12.98 34.95 1.88
N ALA A 712 12.47 34.92 3.12
CA ALA A 712 11.49 33.94 3.54
C ALA A 712 10.20 34.10 2.72
N TYR A 713 9.56 32.99 2.38
CA TYR A 713 8.37 33.01 1.53
C TYR A 713 7.31 32.03 2.04
N PRO A 714 6.01 32.33 1.83
CA PRO A 714 4.94 31.42 2.23
C PRO A 714 4.86 30.22 1.29
N VAL A 715 4.46 29.07 1.85
CA VAL A 715 3.99 27.91 1.09
C VAL A 715 2.60 28.25 0.53
N THR A 716 2.47 28.29 -0.79
CA THR A 716 1.22 28.70 -1.46
C THR A 716 0.26 27.55 -1.66
N GLU A 717 0.79 26.35 -1.94
CA GLU A 717 0.03 25.14 -2.23
C GLU A 717 0.41 24.05 -1.24
N TYR A 718 -0.57 23.44 -0.61
CA TYR A 718 -0.35 22.36 0.35
C TYR A 718 -0.54 21.01 -0.35
N GLU A 719 0.54 20.24 -0.46
CA GLU A 719 0.53 18.92 -1.09
C GLU A 719 -0.16 17.86 -0.22
N TYR A 720 -0.76 16.85 -0.85
CA TYR A 720 -1.54 15.83 -0.12
C TYR A 720 -0.73 15.13 0.98
N SER A 721 0.56 14.87 0.76
CA SER A 721 1.43 14.19 1.73
C SER A 721 2.57 15.07 2.24
N TYR A 722 2.36 16.38 2.32
CA TYR A 722 3.42 17.31 2.70
C TYR A 722 3.96 17.05 4.12
N GLU A 723 5.27 16.79 4.21
CA GLU A 723 5.98 16.39 5.43
C GLU A 723 7.24 17.26 5.73
N PRO A 724 7.13 18.60 5.81
CA PRO A 724 8.27 19.47 6.12
C PRO A 724 8.80 19.30 7.57
N TYR A 725 9.98 19.86 7.81
CA TYR A 725 10.52 20.06 9.17
C TYR A 725 10.21 21.49 9.61
N VAL A 726 9.41 21.64 10.66
CA VAL A 726 8.84 22.93 11.05
C VAL A 726 9.22 23.37 12.46
N ILE A 727 9.46 24.68 12.59
CA ILE A 727 9.63 25.41 13.85
C ILE A 727 8.35 26.18 14.13
N TYR A 728 7.73 25.96 15.28
CA TYR A 728 6.43 26.55 15.60
C TYR A 728 6.24 26.75 17.09
N LYS A 729 5.22 27.53 17.44
CA LYS A 729 4.84 27.81 18.82
C LYS A 729 4.10 26.60 19.43
N LYS A 730 4.51 26.19 20.62
CA LYS A 730 3.93 25.06 21.35
C LYS A 730 2.44 25.28 21.66
N GLU A 731 2.13 26.43 22.25
CA GLU A 731 0.76 26.77 22.64
C GLU A 731 -0.08 27.19 21.43
N GLY A 732 -1.32 26.72 21.38
CA GLY A 732 -2.27 27.04 20.31
C GLY A 732 -2.17 26.13 19.09
N THR A 733 -1.18 25.24 19.01
CA THR A 733 -1.07 24.25 17.91
C THR A 733 -1.61 22.87 18.31
N PRO A 734 -2.29 22.16 17.40
CA PRO A 734 -2.90 20.86 17.69
C PRO A 734 -1.88 19.78 18.05
N TRP A 735 -2.36 18.69 18.63
CA TRP A 735 -1.57 17.50 18.94
C TRP A 735 -1.58 16.55 17.75
N CYS A 736 -0.53 15.72 17.62
CA CYS A 736 -0.50 14.71 16.57
C CYS A 736 -1.48 13.59 16.91
N ASP A 737 -2.27 13.13 15.93
CA ASP A 737 -3.26 12.07 16.16
C ASP A 737 -2.56 10.72 16.46
N GLU A 738 -2.88 10.13 17.60
CA GLU A 738 -2.20 8.95 18.15
C GLU A 738 -2.65 7.64 17.51
N ARG A 739 -3.71 7.66 16.67
CA ARG A 739 -4.14 6.48 15.90
C ARG A 739 -3.11 6.05 14.86
N PHE A 740 -2.25 6.96 14.43
CA PHE A 740 -1.16 6.68 13.49
C PHE A 740 -0.01 5.95 14.19
N ILE A 741 -0.02 4.63 14.06
CA ILE A 741 0.99 3.71 14.58
C ILE A 741 1.76 3.13 13.39
N GLY A 742 3.08 2.97 13.53
CA GLY A 742 3.92 2.44 12.46
C GLY A 742 4.29 3.46 11.37
N TYR A 743 4.83 2.98 10.27
CA TYR A 743 5.33 3.81 9.17
C TYR A 743 4.22 4.37 8.26
N GLY A 744 4.46 5.56 7.69
CA GLY A 744 3.62 6.21 6.68
C GLY A 744 2.60 7.18 7.27
N ALA A 745 2.43 8.34 6.60
CA ALA A 745 1.44 9.40 6.87
C ALA A 745 1.33 9.96 8.31
N ASN A 746 2.13 9.47 9.26
CA ASN A 746 2.06 9.85 10.66
C ASN A 746 2.47 11.33 10.88
N LYS A 747 3.55 11.79 10.25
CA LYS A 747 4.02 13.18 10.32
C LYS A 747 3.12 14.08 9.46
N ALA A 748 2.74 13.63 8.25
CA ALA A 748 1.80 14.33 7.38
C ALA A 748 0.48 14.64 8.08
N ALA A 749 -0.08 13.69 8.83
CA ALA A 749 -1.27 13.89 9.64
C ALA A 749 -1.12 15.03 10.65
N CYS A 750 -0.03 15.02 11.41
CA CYS A 750 0.22 16.05 12.40
C CYS A 750 0.38 17.45 11.77
N LEU A 751 1.14 17.54 10.68
CA LEU A 751 1.40 18.81 9.98
C LEU A 751 0.17 19.34 9.25
N TYR A 752 -0.64 18.44 8.68
CA TYR A 752 -1.91 18.77 8.05
C TYR A 752 -2.86 19.44 9.05
N GLU A 753 -2.98 18.89 10.26
CA GLU A 753 -3.84 19.50 11.27
C GLU A 753 -3.32 20.87 11.73
N ILE A 754 -2.01 21.02 11.90
CA ILE A 754 -1.40 22.32 12.22
C ILE A 754 -1.75 23.35 11.14
N PHE A 755 -1.61 22.99 9.86
CA PHE A 755 -1.94 23.87 8.75
C PHE A 755 -3.43 24.26 8.73
N VAL A 756 -4.32 23.26 8.84
CA VAL A 756 -5.78 23.46 8.88
C VAL A 756 -6.24 24.27 10.10
N SER A 757 -5.46 24.28 11.19
CA SER A 757 -5.72 25.10 12.37
C SER A 757 -5.50 26.61 12.19
N GLY A 758 -5.03 27.03 11.00
CA GLY A 758 -4.80 28.44 10.66
C GLY A 758 -3.36 28.89 10.89
N VAL A 759 -2.41 27.95 10.92
CA VAL A 759 -0.97 28.25 10.99
C VAL A 759 -0.39 28.21 9.58
N ASP A 760 0.19 29.32 9.15
CA ASP A 760 0.81 29.46 7.84
C ASP A 760 2.22 28.89 7.82
N PHE A 761 2.59 28.18 6.76
CA PHE A 761 3.93 27.64 6.59
C PHE A 761 4.79 28.60 5.78
N TRP A 762 5.96 28.96 6.31
CA TRP A 762 6.91 29.88 5.68
C TRP A 762 8.28 29.23 5.58
N VAL A 763 8.88 29.21 4.40
CA VAL A 763 10.19 28.60 4.18
C VAL A 763 11.30 29.55 4.58
N LEU A 764 12.24 29.08 5.40
CA LEU A 764 13.46 29.84 5.72
C LEU A 764 14.41 29.87 4.52
N PRO A 765 14.96 31.04 4.15
CA PRO A 765 15.70 31.19 2.91
C PRO A 765 17.13 30.68 2.97
N ASN A 766 17.73 30.61 4.16
CA ASN A 766 19.17 30.33 4.33
C ASN A 766 19.48 29.14 5.22
N ASP A 767 18.51 28.71 6.05
CA ASP A 767 18.66 27.57 6.93
C ASP A 767 18.21 26.30 6.22
N PHE A 768 18.92 25.19 6.44
CA PHE A 768 18.62 23.90 5.84
C PHE A 768 19.16 22.75 6.70
N LEU A 769 18.65 21.54 6.41
CA LEU A 769 19.02 20.28 7.05
C LEU A 769 19.51 19.29 5.99
N ILE A 770 20.39 18.38 6.40
CA ILE A 770 20.80 17.25 5.56
C ILE A 770 20.51 15.94 6.29
N HIS A 771 19.82 15.03 5.61
CA HIS A 771 19.60 13.68 6.10
C HIS A 771 20.92 12.90 6.10
N GLN A 772 21.31 12.36 7.26
CA GLN A 772 22.49 11.52 7.33
C GLN A 772 22.14 10.09 6.89
N SER A 773 22.80 9.63 5.83
CA SER A 773 22.66 8.27 5.31
C SER A 773 22.92 7.24 6.39
N HIS A 774 22.04 6.25 6.48
CA HIS A 774 22.16 5.15 7.41
C HIS A 774 21.43 3.93 6.86
N LYS A 775 21.84 2.73 7.30
CA LYS A 775 21.18 1.49 6.87
C LYS A 775 19.80 1.40 7.51
N TYR A 776 18.75 1.41 6.68
CA TYR A 776 17.41 1.08 7.13
C TYR A 776 17.32 -0.42 7.40
N ALA A 777 16.76 -0.81 8.54
CA ALA A 777 16.31 -2.18 8.73
C ALA A 777 15.10 -2.43 7.81
N ASN A 778 15.29 -3.21 6.75
CA ASN A 778 14.23 -3.63 5.83
C ASN A 778 13.35 -4.68 6.51
N HIS A 779 12.44 -4.25 7.38
CA HIS A 779 11.40 -5.10 7.96
C HIS A 779 10.01 -4.49 7.67
N ASP A 780 9.10 -5.28 7.10
CA ASP A 780 7.63 -5.17 7.06
C ASP A 780 6.98 -3.77 7.06
N ARG A 781 7.54 -2.79 6.33
CA ARG A 781 7.00 -1.41 6.25
C ARG A 781 5.69 -1.31 5.47
N THR A 782 5.38 -2.30 4.63
CA THR A 782 4.31 -2.19 3.62
C THR A 782 2.92 -2.21 4.24
N ARG A 783 2.66 -3.08 5.23
CA ARG A 783 1.34 -3.19 5.88
C ARG A 783 0.96 -1.94 6.67
N GLU A 784 1.91 -1.41 7.46
CA GLU A 784 1.71 -0.20 8.26
C GLU A 784 1.41 1.01 7.36
N ARG A 785 2.13 1.13 6.23
CA ARG A 785 1.91 2.21 5.25
C ARG A 785 0.55 2.15 4.58
N VAL A 786 0.07 0.94 4.22
CA VAL A 786 -1.26 0.76 3.62
C VAL A 786 -2.35 1.18 4.61
N HIS A 787 -2.28 0.69 5.85
CA HIS A 787 -3.24 1.08 6.89
C HIS A 787 -3.23 2.59 7.17
N ASN A 788 -2.04 3.17 7.33
CA ASN A 788 -1.92 4.61 7.58
C ASN A 788 -2.36 5.47 6.38
N LYS A 789 -2.26 4.97 5.13
CA LYS A 789 -2.76 5.68 3.94
C LYS A 789 -4.29 5.81 3.96
N GLU A 790 -4.98 4.72 4.26
CA GLU A 790 -6.45 4.72 4.40
C GLU A 790 -6.90 5.56 5.59
N LEU A 791 -6.25 5.37 6.75
CA LEU A 791 -6.50 6.18 7.93
C LEU A 791 -6.29 7.68 7.65
N TYR A 792 -5.25 8.03 6.89
CA TYR A 792 -4.96 9.42 6.53
C TYR A 792 -6.03 10.06 5.65
N ALA A 793 -6.56 9.33 4.65
CA ALA A 793 -7.64 9.83 3.80
C ALA A 793 -8.91 10.15 4.63
N ASN A 794 -9.28 9.22 5.52
CA ASN A 794 -10.40 9.39 6.44
C ASN A 794 -10.14 10.53 7.45
N TYR A 795 -8.94 10.60 8.00
CA TYR A 795 -8.51 11.62 8.95
C TYR A 795 -8.57 13.03 8.35
N ARG A 796 -8.11 13.21 7.10
CA ARG A 796 -8.20 14.52 6.43
C ARG A 796 -9.63 15.02 6.33
N THR A 797 -10.55 14.12 5.98
CA THR A 797 -11.99 14.42 5.94
C THR A 797 -12.52 14.76 7.34
N GLU A 798 -12.18 13.97 8.35
CA GLU A 798 -12.56 14.21 9.75
C GLU A 798 -12.09 15.59 10.25
N VAL A 799 -10.82 15.93 10.03
CA VAL A 799 -10.20 17.20 10.43
C VAL A 799 -10.86 18.37 9.70
N CYS A 800 -11.08 18.25 8.40
CA CYS A 800 -11.82 19.24 7.61
C CYS A 800 -13.21 19.51 8.21
N LEU A 801 -13.95 18.46 8.57
CA LEU A 801 -15.27 18.59 9.21
C LEU A 801 -15.20 19.19 10.62
N ARG A 802 -14.18 18.82 11.40
CA ARG A 802 -13.98 19.31 12.76
C ARG A 802 -13.65 20.80 12.78
N TYR A 803 -12.69 21.22 11.97
CA TYR A 803 -12.26 22.63 11.93
C TYR A 803 -13.26 23.53 11.24
N SER A 804 -13.95 23.06 10.18
CA SER A 804 -15.04 23.85 9.58
C SER A 804 -16.13 24.19 10.59
N ARG A 805 -16.58 23.22 11.38
CA ARG A 805 -17.54 23.45 12.48
C ARG A 805 -16.98 24.40 13.53
N LYS A 806 -15.72 24.21 13.93
CA LYS A 806 -15.04 25.07 14.90
C LYS A 806 -15.07 26.54 14.45
N TYR A 807 -14.61 26.83 13.23
CA TYR A 807 -14.59 28.20 12.69
C TYR A 807 -15.97 28.83 12.56
N VAL A 808 -17.00 28.04 12.24
CA VAL A 808 -18.39 28.53 12.19
C VAL A 808 -18.89 28.86 13.60
N ILE A 809 -18.68 27.98 14.58
CA ILE A 809 -19.13 28.17 15.97
C ILE A 809 -18.40 29.35 16.63
N GLU A 810 -17.11 29.51 16.36
CA GLU A 810 -16.29 30.61 16.90
C GLU A 810 -16.52 31.94 16.15
N GLY A 811 -17.30 31.96 15.07
CA GLY A 811 -17.53 33.16 14.26
C GLY A 811 -16.30 33.61 13.47
N THR A 812 -15.29 32.75 13.32
CA THR A 812 -14.00 33.04 12.68
C THR A 812 -13.91 32.54 11.23
N TRP A 813 -15.01 32.01 10.67
CA TRP A 813 -15.10 31.49 9.30
C TRP A 813 -14.66 32.49 8.22
N TYR A 814 -14.92 33.79 8.39
CA TYR A 814 -14.56 34.84 7.42
C TYR A 814 -13.26 35.56 7.77
N THR A 815 -12.45 34.98 8.67
CA THR A 815 -11.15 35.52 9.05
C THR A 815 -10.03 34.77 8.34
N PRO A 816 -8.81 35.35 8.24
CA PRO A 816 -7.66 34.67 7.66
C PRO A 816 -7.33 33.32 8.33
N ALA A 817 -7.76 33.10 9.59
CA ALA A 817 -7.54 31.85 10.29
C ALA A 817 -8.18 30.63 9.61
N ALA A 818 -9.27 30.82 8.85
CA ALA A 818 -9.98 29.73 8.15
C ALA A 818 -9.49 29.53 6.70
N GLU A 819 -8.62 30.40 6.17
CA GLU A 819 -8.21 30.36 4.76
C GLU A 819 -7.47 29.08 4.40
N ASN A 820 -6.53 28.63 5.25
CA ASN A 820 -5.76 27.41 5.01
C ASN A 820 -6.69 26.18 4.92
N MET A 821 -7.65 26.08 5.83
CA MET A 821 -8.69 25.05 5.78
C MET A 821 -9.52 25.16 4.48
N LYS A 822 -9.97 26.36 4.09
CA LYS A 822 -10.76 26.55 2.86
C LYS A 822 -9.98 26.15 1.60
N LYS A 823 -8.67 26.38 1.56
CA LYS A 823 -7.79 26.00 0.44
C LYS A 823 -7.71 24.48 0.25
N VAL A 824 -7.60 23.71 1.33
CA VAL A 824 -7.34 22.25 1.26
C VAL A 824 -8.59 21.39 1.42
N CYS A 825 -9.66 21.92 2.00
CA CYS A 825 -10.89 21.20 2.29
C CYS A 825 -12.00 21.50 1.26
N THR A 826 -11.75 21.20 -0.01
CA THR A 826 -12.66 21.52 -1.13
C THR A 826 -13.89 20.59 -1.20
N ASN A 827 -13.73 19.32 -0.83
CA ASN A 827 -14.76 18.27 -1.00
C ASN A 827 -15.74 18.14 0.19
N ILE A 828 -15.80 19.11 1.11
CA ILE A 828 -16.78 19.06 2.22
C ILE A 828 -18.19 19.32 1.66
N PRO A 829 -19.21 18.50 1.99
CA PRO A 829 -20.60 18.77 1.64
C PRO A 829 -21.10 20.12 2.21
N LYS A 830 -21.04 21.18 1.39
CA LYS A 830 -21.28 22.58 1.81
C LYS A 830 -22.61 22.77 2.56
N TRP A 831 -23.64 21.99 2.27
CA TRP A 831 -24.98 22.17 2.82
C TRP A 831 -25.19 21.65 4.26
N LYS A 832 -24.35 20.73 4.77
CA LYS A 832 -24.54 20.10 6.10
C LYS A 832 -23.78 20.81 7.24
N TYR A 833 -22.73 21.57 6.92
CA TYR A 833 -21.81 22.17 7.90
C TYR A 833 -21.88 23.70 7.99
N LEU A 834 -22.48 24.35 6.99
CA LEU A 834 -22.72 25.81 6.97
C LEU A 834 -24.07 26.20 7.61
N SER A 835 -24.74 25.31 8.37
CA SER A 835 -26.03 25.60 9.02
C SER A 835 -25.94 26.72 10.06
N GLY A 836 -24.75 27.00 10.60
CA GLY A 836 -24.47 28.15 11.46
C GLY A 836 -24.21 29.46 10.72
N ILE A 837 -24.09 29.44 9.39
CA ILE A 837 -23.93 30.63 8.56
C ILE A 837 -25.30 31.07 8.03
N PRO A 838 -25.70 32.35 8.18
CA PRO A 838 -26.96 32.86 7.67
C PRO A 838 -27.16 32.50 6.19
N LYS A 839 -28.40 32.12 5.82
CA LYS A 839 -28.75 31.72 4.45
C LYS A 839 -28.33 32.77 3.41
N ALA A 840 -28.59 34.05 3.69
CA ALA A 840 -28.20 35.16 2.83
C ALA A 840 -26.69 35.21 2.57
N GLN A 841 -25.87 34.93 3.59
CA GLN A 841 -24.42 34.92 3.45
C GLN A 841 -23.94 33.70 2.65
N ARG A 842 -24.58 32.53 2.81
CA ARG A 842 -24.27 31.35 1.98
C ARG A 842 -24.59 31.57 0.49
N GLU A 843 -25.69 32.26 0.21
CA GLU A 843 -26.07 32.62 -1.17
C GLU A 843 -25.09 33.64 -1.76
N ALA A 844 -24.64 34.62 -0.97
CA ALA A 844 -23.60 35.56 -1.38
C ALA A 844 -22.25 34.87 -1.65
N ASP A 845 -21.82 33.97 -0.76
CA ASP A 845 -20.57 33.21 -0.93
C ASP A 845 -20.61 32.31 -2.18
N ALA A 846 -21.75 31.65 -2.44
CA ALA A 846 -21.94 30.83 -3.64
C ALA A 846 -21.90 31.66 -4.92
N ALA A 847 -22.47 32.87 -4.90
CA ALA A 847 -22.41 33.79 -6.03
C ALA A 847 -20.98 34.30 -6.27
N ALA A 848 -20.23 34.60 -5.21
CA ALA A 848 -18.83 35.03 -5.31
C ALA A 848 -17.92 33.91 -5.86
N GLU A 849 -18.13 32.66 -5.44
CA GLU A 849 -17.39 31.50 -5.94
C GLU A 849 -17.69 31.21 -7.41
N ALA A 850 -18.96 31.34 -7.82
CA ALA A 850 -19.36 31.22 -9.23
C ALA A 850 -18.74 32.33 -10.09
N ALA A 851 -18.69 33.57 -9.58
CA ALA A 851 -18.05 34.69 -10.26
C ALA A 851 -16.54 34.50 -10.41
N ALA A 852 -15.85 34.05 -9.35
CA ALA A 852 -14.41 33.77 -9.41
C ALA A 852 -14.08 32.62 -10.38
N LYS A 853 -14.93 31.58 -10.43
CA LYS A 853 -14.77 30.48 -11.38
C LYS A 853 -14.96 30.97 -12.82
N ALA A 854 -15.98 31.80 -13.07
CA ALA A 854 -16.21 32.39 -14.40
C ALA A 854 -15.07 33.31 -14.84
N GLU A 855 -14.47 34.06 -13.92
CA GLU A 855 -13.30 34.90 -14.18
C GLU A 855 -12.06 34.06 -14.50
N GLN A 856 -11.85 32.95 -13.78
CA GLN A 856 -10.76 32.00 -14.05
C GLN A 856 -10.95 31.28 -15.39
N GLU A 857 -12.17 30.85 -15.73
CA GLU A 857 -12.51 30.27 -17.04
C GLU A 857 -12.29 31.28 -18.18
N LYS A 858 -12.64 32.55 -17.97
CA LYS A 858 -12.39 33.63 -18.93
C LYS A 858 -10.90 33.92 -19.12
N PHE A 859 -10.12 33.94 -18.04
CA PHE A 859 -8.67 34.09 -18.09
C PHE A 859 -7.99 32.93 -18.83
N LEU A 860 -8.46 31.69 -18.62
CA LEU A 860 -7.98 30.51 -19.34
C LEU A 860 -8.35 30.54 -20.83
N GLN A 861 -9.52 31.09 -21.19
CA GLN A 861 -9.91 31.30 -22.59
C GLN A 861 -9.05 32.38 -23.28
N GLU A 862 -8.73 33.48 -22.59
CA GLU A 862 -7.87 34.55 -23.13
C GLU A 862 -6.41 34.07 -23.32
N PHE A 863 -5.93 33.13 -22.50
CA PHE A 863 -4.62 32.48 -22.68
C PHE A 863 -4.60 31.35 -23.71
N SER A 864 -5.75 30.75 -24.01
CA SER A 864 -5.92 29.74 -25.07
C SER A 864 -5.87 30.34 -26.48
N THR A 865 -5.97 31.66 -26.62
CA THR A 865 -5.84 32.38 -27.89
C THR A 865 -4.43 32.92 -28.08
N TYR A 866 -3.42 32.03 -28.11
CA TYR A 866 -2.18 32.33 -28.83
C TYR A 866 -2.36 31.90 -30.29
N PRO A 867 -2.09 32.76 -31.29
CA PRO A 867 -2.30 32.39 -32.68
C PRO A 867 -1.35 31.26 -33.08
N GLU A 868 -1.89 30.16 -33.59
CA GLU A 868 -1.17 29.05 -34.24
C GLU A 868 -0.34 29.47 -35.48
N ALA A 869 -0.28 30.77 -35.79
CA ALA A 869 0.46 31.33 -36.92
C ALA A 869 1.96 31.57 -36.64
N GLU A 870 2.42 31.54 -35.39
CA GLU A 870 3.85 31.74 -35.06
C GLU A 870 4.62 30.43 -34.72
N ALA A 871 3.92 29.31 -34.52
CA ALA A 871 4.56 28.02 -34.30
C ALA A 871 5.10 27.38 -35.60
N SER A 872 4.55 27.74 -36.76
CA SER A 872 4.98 27.21 -38.06
C SER A 872 6.22 27.89 -38.65
N ALA A 873 6.83 28.85 -37.95
CA ALA A 873 8.03 29.56 -38.39
C ALA A 873 9.33 29.04 -37.73
N ILE A 874 9.24 28.21 -36.70
CA ILE A 874 10.41 27.71 -35.94
C ILE A 874 10.82 26.28 -36.36
N GLU A 875 9.93 25.49 -36.99
CA GLU A 875 10.28 24.17 -37.55
C GLU A 875 10.95 24.21 -38.94
N ALA A 876 11.35 25.40 -39.43
CA ALA A 876 12.08 25.55 -40.69
C ALA A 876 13.58 25.86 -40.51
N GLU A 877 14.10 25.87 -39.28
CA GLU A 877 15.52 26.15 -39.00
C GLU A 877 16.20 25.24 -37.95
N GLU A 878 15.63 24.05 -37.67
CA GLU A 878 16.33 22.89 -37.07
C GLU A 878 16.23 21.67 -38.01
#